data_AF-S3CBY5-F1
#
_entry.id   AF-S3CBY5-F1
#
_cell.length_a   1.000
_cell.length_b   1.000
_cell.length_c   1.000
_cell.angle_alpha   90.00
_cell.angle_beta   90.00
_cell.angle_gamma   90.00
#
_symmetry.space_group_name_H-M   'P 1'
#
loop_
_entity.id
_entity.type
_entity.pdbx_description
1 polymer ?
#
loop_
_entity_poly.entity_id
_entity_poly.type
_entity_poly.pdbx_seq_one_letter_code
_entity_poly.pdbx_strand_id
1 'polypeptide(L)'
;MSTETTPESTLALRYRMNRKQSSPMMPAFMVSAPGKVIVFGEHSVVHGKAAVAAAISLRSYLLVTSLSKSRRTVTLRFPDIDMSHTWNIDELPWASFSKPGKKKSYYDLVTSLDPELLDAVEPHLAEVSPAKSEHERKVHQSSALSFLYLFLSLGSQKFPGCVYTLRSTLPIGAGLGSSGSIAVCMATALLLQIRTLSGPHPDQPSDEAKLQIERINRWAFVAEMCIHGNPSGVDNTVSTQGKAVVFQRTDYSKPPSVKPLWNFPELPLLLVDTKQPKSTKFEVAKVARLKRREPLLVGNILNAMDSVARSAIAAIENTGESDSGESDTDASSESNAPVNGNTQVGEEDDEDDKLDQMSKIGQLMTVNHGLLYALGVSHPRLERVRELVDHEGIGYTKLTGAGGGGCSITLMKPDAPPEKVAKLEQQLEAEGYGKFVTTLGGDGVGVLWPAVLRNGLDEDEEGGMEIDVEKFLNAKGNEGVESLVGVLGNNACSPAVSTTLFSNSLSVSEQRNQREENSIKVTNRQTMPPKSKAAPKAKEIKETQPAVQPPRTVEERSQERYYQSRPYARAVDKDGVSGLSPADRIAWASSQLLNAASASSSARNGRHLLSNKAHKDLWRYINEASLPLRCLKQPAPAPAGGAQPPLPLPGAKPAPGGIWGRDRSGRYVGEYTFDEFQLRAEKRVRLSSLEVAHQVFVAKREAGNTTPQDITEEKQRRADIAVLKMELYGQRAGGSYSQDPEWDDVEPIALVEPEGALAAIAYPEAYSEAISYLRAVMTKPEYSARSLRLTEHIISLNPAHYTVWLYRFSIVKALKISVEDETAWLNEVALQNLKNYQIWHHRFLLAECYYPQIAGSPERVTEFARSEMDFLTTILAEDTKNYHVWSYRQYLVRKLGYWTDAERIAVEAFIRQDVRNNSAWSHRFFLVFSDPKQSTNVASNEADTKTLEASVGELNISHDPKVPAVVLDREIGYAQEQITKAPQNESPWNYLRGVLTKGGRSLATMEEFALQFVANIGSTDSEAAEVVTSTHAMDVLVSVYAETGDKAKAEVFLDRLSDKWDPIRAGYWRYRKQQLV
;
A
#
# COMPACT_ATOMS: atom_id res chain seq x y z
N MET A 1 64.34 -10.82 68.86
CA MET A 1 64.62 -10.13 70.14
C MET A 1 63.64 -9.00 70.29
N SER A 2 62.85 -9.10 71.36
CA SER A 2 61.98 -8.16 72.07
C SER A 2 62.56 -6.73 72.13
N THR A 3 61.80 -5.65 72.31
CA THR A 3 60.90 -5.28 73.44
C THR A 3 59.99 -4.08 73.04
N GLU A 4 58.67 -4.09 73.33
CA GLU A 4 57.94 -3.37 74.43
C GLU A 4 58.02 -1.82 74.36
N THR A 5 57.00 -0.98 74.60
CA THR A 5 55.62 -1.04 75.16
C THR A 5 54.88 0.28 74.80
N THR A 6 53.53 0.27 74.86
CA THR A 6 52.51 1.29 74.46
C THR A 6 52.39 2.56 75.36
N PRO A 7 51.62 3.62 74.97
CA PRO A 7 50.20 3.72 75.41
C PRO A 7 49.19 4.47 74.48
N GLU A 8 47.96 3.94 74.50
CA GLU A 8 46.60 4.54 74.61
C GLU A 8 46.04 5.73 73.78
N SER A 9 44.85 5.43 73.22
CA SER A 9 43.60 6.22 73.15
C SER A 9 43.35 7.22 72.00
N THR A 10 42.60 6.78 70.98
CA THR A 10 41.21 7.20 70.65
C THR A 10 40.82 6.64 69.28
N LEU A 11 39.81 5.78 69.25
CA LEU A 11 39.24 5.18 68.04
C LEU A 11 38.40 6.21 67.28
N ALA A 12 38.99 6.83 66.27
CA ALA A 12 38.27 7.42 65.14
C ALA A 12 38.70 6.68 63.87
N LEU A 13 37.78 5.89 63.30
CA LEU A 13 37.93 5.16 62.03
C LEU A 13 38.21 6.14 60.89
N ARG A 14 39.48 6.46 60.63
CA ARG A 14 39.92 7.06 59.37
C ARG A 14 39.92 5.98 58.29
N TYR A 15 38.83 5.99 57.52
CA TYR A 15 38.63 5.24 56.30
C TYR A 15 39.89 5.24 55.43
N ARG A 16 40.42 4.05 55.11
CA ARG A 16 41.36 3.86 54.00
C ARG A 16 40.69 4.44 52.75
N MET A 17 41.25 5.51 52.20
CA MET A 17 40.81 6.00 50.89
C MET A 17 41.04 4.88 49.88
N ASN A 18 39.95 4.23 49.50
CA ASN A 18 39.90 3.35 48.33
C ASN A 18 40.47 4.13 47.14
N ARG A 19 41.39 3.47 46.43
CA ARG A 19 41.91 3.87 45.13
C ARG A 19 40.73 4.36 44.29
N LYS A 20 40.76 5.61 43.81
CA LYS A 20 39.74 6.14 42.88
C LYS A 20 39.51 5.10 41.78
N GLN A 21 38.28 4.59 41.66
CA GLN A 21 37.87 3.77 40.53
C GLN A 21 38.25 4.54 39.26
N SER A 22 39.05 3.91 38.40
CA SER A 22 39.37 4.43 37.08
C SER A 22 38.06 4.74 36.36
N SER A 23 38.01 5.88 35.67
CA SER A 23 36.91 6.26 34.77
C SER A 23 36.48 5.03 33.95
N PRO A 24 35.18 4.68 33.92
CA PRO A 24 34.75 3.46 33.26
C PRO A 24 35.21 3.48 31.81
N MET A 25 35.85 2.39 31.39
CA MET A 25 36.12 2.14 29.97
C MET A 25 34.78 2.16 29.23
N MET A 26 34.79 2.61 27.98
CA MET A 26 33.59 2.62 27.14
C MET A 26 32.93 1.24 27.19
N PRO A 27 31.66 1.14 27.63
CA PRO A 27 30.94 -0.13 27.70
C PRO A 27 30.96 -0.85 26.35
N ALA A 28 30.87 -2.18 26.37
CA ALA A 28 30.65 -2.93 25.15
C ALA A 28 29.35 -2.45 24.48
N PHE A 29 29.37 -2.35 23.16
CA PHE A 29 28.21 -1.96 22.38
C PHE A 29 28.15 -2.75 21.08
N MET A 30 26.95 -2.86 20.51
CA MET A 30 26.73 -3.59 19.28
C MET A 30 26.11 -2.70 18.22
N VAL A 31 26.56 -2.84 16.98
CA VAL A 31 25.95 -2.22 15.81
C VAL A 31 25.40 -3.31 14.92
N SER A 32 24.21 -3.10 14.37
CA SER A 32 23.65 -3.99 13.34
C SER A 32 23.19 -3.23 12.11
N ALA A 33 23.23 -3.86 10.94
CA ALA A 33 22.71 -3.29 9.69
C ALA A 33 22.12 -4.39 8.80
N PRO A 34 20.97 -4.16 8.14
CA PRO A 34 20.33 -5.14 7.26
C PRO A 34 21.10 -5.31 5.94
N GLY A 35 20.81 -6.39 5.24
CA GLY A 35 21.15 -6.54 3.81
C GLY A 35 20.16 -5.81 2.92
N LYS A 36 20.30 -6.01 1.60
CA LYS A 36 19.38 -5.48 0.60
C LYS A 36 19.00 -6.51 -0.46
N VAL A 37 17.82 -6.32 -1.04
CA VAL A 37 17.40 -6.96 -2.28
C VAL A 37 16.92 -5.92 -3.27
N ILE A 38 17.05 -6.24 -4.57
CA ILE A 38 16.39 -5.45 -5.61
C ILE A 38 14.98 -6.02 -5.77
N VAL A 39 13.98 -5.19 -5.48
CA VAL A 39 12.56 -5.52 -5.65
C VAL A 39 12.17 -5.30 -7.11
N PHE A 40 12.58 -4.16 -7.67
CA PHE A 40 12.34 -3.79 -9.06
C PHE A 40 13.57 -3.12 -9.69
N GLY A 41 13.76 -3.29 -11.00
CA GLY A 41 14.71 -2.51 -11.80
C GLY A 41 16.13 -3.07 -11.93
N GLU A 42 16.32 -4.37 -11.78
CA GLU A 42 17.60 -5.08 -11.73
C GLU A 42 18.56 -4.72 -12.88
N HIS A 43 18.15 -4.98 -14.12
CA HIS A 43 18.94 -4.70 -15.31
C HIS A 43 18.56 -3.36 -15.96
N SER A 44 17.35 -2.86 -15.70
CA SER A 44 16.88 -1.60 -16.27
C SER A 44 17.60 -0.40 -15.70
N VAL A 45 18.05 -0.45 -14.44
CA VAL A 45 18.85 0.59 -13.81
C VAL A 45 20.15 0.89 -14.55
N VAL A 46 20.79 -0.13 -15.12
CA VAL A 46 22.03 0.02 -15.92
C VAL A 46 21.78 0.87 -17.17
N HIS A 47 20.51 0.97 -17.58
CA HIS A 47 20.05 1.64 -18.79
C HIS A 47 19.23 2.91 -18.50
N GLY A 48 19.44 3.55 -17.35
CA GLY A 48 18.85 4.86 -17.04
C GLY A 48 17.46 4.82 -16.41
N LYS A 49 16.96 3.63 -16.07
CA LYS A 49 15.62 3.45 -15.47
C LYS A 49 15.69 3.46 -13.95
N ALA A 50 14.53 3.63 -13.31
CA ALA A 50 14.40 3.56 -11.87
C ALA A 50 14.49 2.10 -11.39
N ALA A 51 15.05 1.93 -10.20
CA ALA A 51 15.07 0.68 -9.45
C ALA A 51 14.63 0.92 -8.01
N VAL A 52 13.98 -0.08 -7.42
CA VAL A 52 13.59 -0.09 -6.02
C VAL A 52 14.42 -1.16 -5.32
N ALA A 53 15.26 -0.74 -4.39
CA ALA A 53 16.00 -1.63 -3.51
C ALA A 53 15.46 -1.51 -2.09
N ALA A 54 15.26 -2.63 -1.42
CA ALA A 54 14.67 -2.68 -0.08
C ALA A 54 15.54 -3.47 0.89
N ALA A 55 15.49 -3.07 2.16
CA ALA A 55 16.20 -3.73 3.23
C ALA A 55 15.58 -5.10 3.51
N ILE A 56 16.42 -6.09 3.81
CA ILE A 56 15.97 -7.39 4.32
C ILE A 56 16.41 -7.54 5.77
N SER A 57 15.55 -8.07 6.63
CA SER A 57 15.83 -8.20 8.07
C SER A 57 16.90 -9.24 8.44
N LEU A 58 17.64 -9.77 7.47
CA LEU A 58 18.91 -10.47 7.69
C LEU A 58 20.02 -9.42 7.89
N ARG A 59 20.75 -9.48 9.01
CA ARG A 59 21.63 -8.40 9.46
C ARG A 59 23.06 -8.88 9.71
N SER A 60 24.01 -7.97 9.55
CA SER A 60 25.34 -8.11 10.14
C SER A 60 25.34 -7.48 11.52
N TYR A 61 26.02 -8.10 12.47
CA TYR A 61 26.14 -7.70 13.86
C TYR A 61 27.61 -7.53 14.21
N LEU A 62 27.99 -6.34 14.67
CA LEU A 62 29.34 -5.97 15.05
C LEU A 62 29.38 -5.64 16.53
N LEU A 63 29.95 -6.53 17.34
CA LEU A 63 30.22 -6.32 18.75
C LEU A 63 31.58 -5.61 18.91
N VAL A 64 31.58 -4.47 19.61
CA VAL A 64 32.78 -3.70 19.90
C VAL A 64 33.08 -3.77 21.39
N THR A 65 34.27 -4.25 21.73
CA THR A 65 34.74 -4.31 23.13
C THR A 65 36.04 -3.54 23.30
N SER A 66 36.13 -2.76 24.38
CA SER A 66 37.32 -1.98 24.71
C SER A 66 38.34 -2.83 25.45
N LEU A 67 39.61 -2.71 25.08
CA LEU A 67 40.74 -3.33 25.77
C LEU A 67 41.31 -2.39 26.85
N SER A 68 41.97 -2.97 27.85
CA SER A 68 42.62 -2.20 28.92
C SER A 68 43.59 -1.16 28.34
N LYS A 69 43.78 -0.03 29.03
CA LYS A 69 44.67 1.06 28.58
C LYS A 69 46.11 0.62 28.27
N SER A 70 46.57 -0.50 28.85
CA SER A 70 47.89 -1.09 28.60
C SER A 70 48.00 -1.82 27.26
N ARG A 71 46.87 -2.17 26.61
CA ARG A 71 46.84 -2.86 25.31
C ARG A 71 46.55 -1.85 24.20
N ARG A 72 47.56 -1.57 23.39
CA ARG A 72 47.53 -0.62 22.26
C ARG A 72 47.20 -1.29 20.92
N THR A 73 46.29 -2.26 20.92
CA THR A 73 46.00 -3.07 19.72
C THR A 73 44.57 -2.90 19.25
N VAL A 74 44.35 -3.02 17.94
CA VAL A 74 43.03 -3.13 17.33
C VAL A 74 42.88 -4.47 16.63
N THR A 75 41.80 -5.20 16.91
CA THR A 75 41.58 -6.56 16.39
C THR A 75 40.28 -6.64 15.62
N LEU A 76 40.33 -7.18 14.40
CA LEU A 76 39.15 -7.65 13.67
C LEU A 76 39.02 -9.16 13.85
N ARG A 77 37.82 -9.62 14.18
CA ARG A 77 37.50 -11.05 14.30
C ARG A 77 36.18 -11.35 13.62
N PHE A 78 36.24 -11.95 12.42
CA PHE A 78 35.08 -12.33 11.61
C PHE A 78 35.05 -13.85 11.45
N PRO A 79 34.43 -14.58 12.41
CA PRO A 79 34.44 -16.04 12.44
C PRO A 79 33.75 -16.68 11.24
N ASP A 80 32.74 -16.03 10.66
CA ASP A 80 31.97 -16.58 9.53
C ASP A 80 32.80 -16.76 8.25
N ILE A 81 33.96 -16.09 8.17
CA ILE A 81 34.94 -16.25 7.09
C ILE A 81 36.29 -16.76 7.59
N ASP A 82 36.39 -17.15 8.87
CA ASP A 82 37.64 -17.55 9.51
C ASP A 82 38.77 -16.51 9.36
N MET A 83 38.42 -15.24 9.61
CA MET A 83 39.36 -14.12 9.64
C MET A 83 39.55 -13.64 11.08
N SER A 84 40.79 -13.61 11.54
CA SER A 84 41.17 -12.86 12.74
C SER A 84 42.54 -12.23 12.52
N HIS A 85 42.62 -10.93 12.78
CA HIS A 85 43.87 -10.20 12.61
C HIS A 85 43.94 -9.03 13.60
N THR A 86 45.15 -8.76 14.11
CA THR A 86 45.41 -7.76 15.14
C THR A 86 46.54 -6.85 14.70
N TRP A 87 46.30 -5.55 14.71
CA TRP A 87 47.32 -4.52 14.46
C TRP A 87 47.73 -3.84 15.77
N ASN A 88 49.01 -3.48 15.88
CA ASN A 88 49.48 -2.52 16.88
C ASN A 88 49.12 -1.12 16.41
N ILE A 89 48.36 -0.37 17.21
CA ILE A 89 47.88 0.97 16.84
C ILE A 89 49.07 1.91 16.61
N ASP A 90 50.15 1.78 17.38
CA ASP A 90 51.26 2.73 17.31
C ASP A 90 52.14 2.54 16.05
N GLU A 91 52.01 1.40 15.36
CA GLU A 91 52.76 1.04 14.15
C GLU A 91 52.02 1.38 12.85
N LEU A 92 50.75 1.79 12.94
CA LEU A 92 49.95 2.15 11.77
C LEU A 92 50.39 3.49 11.15
N PRO A 93 50.09 3.75 9.85
CA PRO A 93 50.66 4.86 9.09
C PRO A 93 49.98 6.22 9.38
N TRP A 94 49.85 6.60 10.66
CA TRP A 94 49.20 7.83 11.12
C TRP A 94 49.77 9.10 10.49
N ALA A 95 51.08 9.12 10.23
CA ALA A 95 51.77 10.26 9.64
C ALA A 95 51.24 10.57 8.23
N SER A 96 50.93 9.55 7.42
CA SER A 96 50.37 9.71 6.07
C SER A 96 48.95 10.28 6.11
N PHE A 97 48.10 9.74 6.99
CA PHE A 97 46.70 10.17 7.16
C PHE A 97 46.55 11.52 7.87
N SER A 98 47.57 11.97 8.60
CA SER A 98 47.55 13.26 9.32
C SER A 98 48.15 14.43 8.54
N LYS A 99 48.66 14.20 7.32
CA LYS A 99 49.22 15.28 6.48
C LYS A 99 48.15 16.34 6.16
N PRO A 100 48.50 17.66 6.17
CA PRO A 100 47.61 18.71 5.70
C PRO A 100 47.08 18.41 4.28
N GLY A 101 45.77 18.53 4.07
CA GLY A 101 45.10 18.20 2.80
C GLY A 101 44.73 16.72 2.61
N LYS A 102 45.36 15.79 3.34
CA LYS A 102 45.03 14.35 3.34
C LYS A 102 44.12 13.96 4.50
N LYS A 103 44.26 14.62 5.65
CA LYS A 103 43.41 14.39 6.83
C LYS A 103 41.95 14.70 6.51
N LYS A 104 41.09 13.69 6.64
CA LYS A 104 39.65 13.83 6.44
C LYS A 104 38.96 14.13 7.77
N SER A 105 38.01 15.06 7.74
CA SER A 105 37.07 15.31 8.83
C SER A 105 35.84 14.43 8.68
N TYR A 106 35.14 14.13 9.77
CA TYR A 106 33.95 13.27 9.74
C TYR A 106 32.80 13.80 8.86
N TYR A 107 32.79 15.09 8.53
CA TYR A 107 31.81 15.74 7.66
C TYR A 107 32.25 15.87 6.20
N ASP A 108 33.49 15.48 5.87
CA ASP A 108 34.01 15.59 4.51
C ASP A 108 33.29 14.63 3.57
N LEU A 109 33.03 15.09 2.34
CA LEU A 109 32.51 14.25 1.27
C LEU A 109 33.68 13.57 0.53
N VAL A 110 33.84 12.27 0.72
CA VAL A 110 34.89 11.47 0.07
C VAL A 110 34.30 10.73 -1.12
N THR A 111 34.66 11.18 -2.32
CA THR A 111 34.15 10.63 -3.60
C THR A 111 35.13 9.71 -4.33
N SER A 112 36.38 9.64 -3.86
CA SER A 112 37.42 8.75 -4.38
C SER A 112 38.45 8.42 -3.28
N LEU A 113 39.12 7.27 -3.41
CA LEU A 113 40.19 6.86 -2.51
C LEU A 113 41.52 7.51 -2.93
N ASP A 114 42.29 7.98 -1.95
CA ASP A 114 43.59 8.62 -2.22
C ASP A 114 44.67 7.56 -2.44
N PRO A 115 45.35 7.50 -3.61
CA PRO A 115 46.36 6.49 -3.90
C PRO A 115 47.50 6.46 -2.88
N GLU A 116 47.97 7.62 -2.39
CA GLU A 116 49.06 7.66 -1.40
C GLU A 116 48.63 7.05 -0.06
N LEU A 117 47.36 7.19 0.30
CA LEU A 117 46.82 6.59 1.53
C LEU A 117 46.64 5.07 1.37
N LEU A 118 46.25 4.61 0.18
CA LEU A 118 46.17 3.18 -0.13
C LEU A 118 47.55 2.52 -0.10
N ASP A 119 48.55 3.15 -0.73
CA ASP A 119 49.95 2.69 -0.73
C ASP A 119 50.50 2.62 0.71
N ALA A 120 50.13 3.57 1.57
CA ALA A 120 50.54 3.56 2.97
C ALA A 120 49.91 2.41 3.78
N VAL A 121 48.73 1.92 3.42
CA VAL A 121 48.02 0.83 4.11
C VAL A 121 48.45 -0.55 3.60
N GLU A 122 48.92 -0.66 2.36
CA GLU A 122 49.30 -1.92 1.70
C GLU A 122 50.20 -2.85 2.54
N PRO A 123 51.28 -2.38 3.20
CA PRO A 123 52.16 -3.25 3.98
C PRO A 123 51.42 -3.94 5.14
N HIS A 124 50.47 -3.24 5.76
CA HIS A 124 49.67 -3.77 6.88
C HIS A 124 48.57 -4.74 6.42
N LEU A 125 48.26 -4.78 5.12
CA LEU A 125 47.34 -5.75 4.53
C LEU A 125 48.05 -7.03 4.07
N ALA A 126 49.33 -6.92 3.70
CA ALA A 126 50.12 -8.07 3.28
C ALA A 126 50.18 -9.16 4.38
N GLU A 127 50.14 -8.76 5.65
CA GLU A 127 50.16 -9.63 6.83
C GLU A 127 48.81 -10.29 7.14
N VAL A 128 47.73 -9.92 6.44
CA VAL A 128 46.39 -10.47 6.68
C VAL A 128 46.25 -11.84 6.01
N SER A 129 45.97 -12.85 6.83
CA SER A 129 45.68 -14.24 6.43
C SER A 129 46.67 -14.84 5.43
N PRO A 130 48.00 -14.82 5.70
CA PRO A 130 49.01 -15.28 4.76
C PRO A 130 48.91 -16.79 4.44
N ALA A 131 48.30 -17.58 5.34
CA ALA A 131 48.13 -19.02 5.20
C ALA A 131 46.83 -19.44 4.47
N LYS A 132 45.97 -18.49 4.08
CA LYS A 132 44.69 -18.78 3.38
C LYS A 132 44.88 -18.82 1.86
N SER A 133 43.91 -19.40 1.15
CA SER A 133 43.94 -19.42 -0.33
C SER A 133 43.92 -17.99 -0.89
N GLU A 134 44.38 -17.79 -2.13
CA GLU A 134 44.40 -16.46 -2.76
C GLU A 134 43.01 -15.82 -2.79
N HIS A 135 41.97 -16.62 -3.04
CA HIS A 135 40.59 -16.14 -3.06
C HIS A 135 40.10 -15.66 -1.68
N GLU A 136 40.28 -16.48 -0.64
CA GLU A 136 39.89 -16.12 0.74
C GLU A 136 40.72 -14.94 1.25
N ARG A 137 42.04 -14.96 1.00
CA ARG A 137 42.95 -13.89 1.39
C ARG A 137 42.54 -12.57 0.78
N LYS A 138 42.13 -12.55 -0.49
CA LYS A 138 41.61 -11.34 -1.14
C LYS A 138 40.37 -10.79 -0.42
N VAL A 139 39.42 -11.64 -0.05
CA VAL A 139 38.23 -11.23 0.71
C VAL A 139 38.64 -10.63 2.06
N HIS A 140 39.55 -11.29 2.78
CA HIS A 140 40.01 -10.83 4.10
C HIS A 140 40.75 -9.49 4.00
N GLN A 141 41.62 -9.34 2.99
CA GLN A 141 42.35 -8.11 2.72
C GLN A 141 41.42 -6.95 2.33
N SER A 142 40.38 -7.20 1.53
CA SER A 142 39.37 -6.18 1.22
C SER A 142 38.62 -5.70 2.46
N SER A 143 38.21 -6.62 3.35
CA SER A 143 37.56 -6.25 4.61
C SER A 143 38.50 -5.53 5.58
N ALA A 144 39.77 -5.95 5.65
CA ALA A 144 40.80 -5.27 6.43
C ALA A 144 41.10 -3.86 5.90
N LEU A 145 41.21 -3.70 4.58
CA LEU A 145 41.43 -2.39 3.93
C LEU A 145 40.28 -1.44 4.25
N SER A 146 39.04 -1.89 4.09
CA SER A 146 37.84 -1.12 4.44
C SER A 146 37.89 -0.60 5.88
N PHE A 147 38.21 -1.49 6.83
CA PHE A 147 38.33 -1.10 8.23
C PHE A 147 39.50 -0.14 8.49
N LEU A 148 40.71 -0.47 8.05
CA LEU A 148 41.91 0.33 8.31
C LEU A 148 41.80 1.72 7.69
N TYR A 149 41.27 1.83 6.47
CA TYR A 149 41.09 3.11 5.80
C TYR A 149 40.12 4.01 6.58
N LEU A 150 38.98 3.46 7.06
CA LEU A 150 38.06 4.20 7.93
C LEU A 150 38.71 4.56 9.27
N PHE A 151 39.36 3.59 9.92
CA PHE A 151 39.99 3.74 11.23
C PHE A 151 41.07 4.82 11.24
N LEU A 152 41.90 4.88 10.20
CA LEU A 152 42.96 5.87 10.06
C LEU A 152 42.44 7.24 9.63
N SER A 153 41.36 7.27 8.85
CA SER A 153 40.72 8.53 8.41
C SER A 153 39.95 9.22 9.55
N LEU A 154 39.21 8.45 10.34
CA LEU A 154 38.35 8.95 11.42
C LEU A 154 39.06 9.02 12.78
N GLY A 155 39.98 8.10 13.03
CA GLY A 155 40.64 7.91 14.31
C GLY A 155 41.86 8.80 14.54
N SER A 156 42.61 8.47 15.59
CA SER A 156 43.90 9.09 15.88
C SER A 156 44.82 8.08 16.56
N GLN A 157 46.12 8.36 16.63
CA GLN A 157 47.07 7.47 17.33
C GLN A 157 46.69 7.22 18.81
N LYS A 158 45.92 8.14 19.43
CA LYS A 158 45.42 8.01 20.81
C LYS A 158 44.16 7.14 20.94
N PHE A 159 43.67 6.55 19.86
CA PHE A 159 42.43 5.76 19.84
C PHE A 159 42.53 4.56 20.82
N PRO A 160 41.51 4.26 21.65
CA PRO A 160 41.59 3.16 22.61
C PRO A 160 41.78 1.79 21.92
N GLY A 161 42.48 0.85 22.58
CA GLY A 161 42.56 -0.51 22.04
C GLY A 161 41.18 -1.17 22.06
N CYS A 162 40.80 -1.85 20.98
CA CYS A 162 39.46 -2.42 20.81
C CYS A 162 39.48 -3.74 20.03
N VAL A 163 38.44 -4.56 20.24
CA VAL A 163 38.16 -5.76 19.44
C VAL A 163 36.80 -5.60 18.78
N TYR A 164 36.78 -5.77 17.46
CA TYR A 164 35.61 -5.70 16.59
C TYR A 164 35.27 -7.12 16.13
N THR A 165 34.22 -7.70 16.70
CA THR A 165 33.78 -9.07 16.38
C THR A 165 32.52 -9.01 15.53
N LEU A 166 32.57 -9.56 14.32
CA LEU A 166 31.44 -9.54 13.38
C LEU A 166 30.86 -10.93 13.18
N ARG A 167 29.53 -11.06 13.25
CA ARG A 167 28.76 -12.21 12.77
C ARG A 167 27.65 -11.71 11.84
N SER A 168 27.26 -12.48 10.83
CA SER A 168 26.21 -12.07 9.89
C SER A 168 25.20 -13.18 9.67
N THR A 169 23.91 -12.84 9.69
CA THR A 169 22.85 -13.75 9.25
C THR A 169 22.62 -13.68 7.74
N LEU A 170 23.33 -12.77 7.04
CA LEU A 170 23.31 -12.67 5.60
C LEU A 170 24.14 -13.79 4.94
N PRO A 171 23.61 -14.44 3.90
CA PRO A 171 24.38 -15.33 3.06
C PRO A 171 25.53 -14.58 2.37
N ILE A 172 26.76 -14.99 2.68
CA ILE A 172 27.97 -14.37 2.13
C ILE A 172 28.06 -14.67 0.63
N GLY A 173 28.28 -13.64 -0.19
CA GLY A 173 28.48 -13.78 -1.63
C GLY A 173 27.22 -13.99 -2.46
N ALA A 174 26.03 -14.03 -1.85
CA ALA A 174 24.76 -14.26 -2.55
C ALA A 174 24.22 -13.03 -3.31
N GLY A 175 24.87 -11.87 -3.18
CA GLY A 175 24.44 -10.61 -3.81
C GLY A 175 23.46 -9.79 -2.96
N LEU A 176 23.30 -10.14 -1.68
CA LEU A 176 22.35 -9.53 -0.74
C LEU A 176 22.93 -8.36 0.07
N GLY A 177 24.10 -7.85 -0.32
CA GLY A 177 24.68 -6.63 0.27
C GLY A 177 25.34 -6.81 1.61
N SER A 178 25.92 -7.99 1.86
CA SER A 178 26.71 -8.23 3.07
C SER A 178 27.85 -7.21 3.23
N SER A 179 28.50 -6.79 2.14
CA SER A 179 29.57 -5.78 2.20
C SER A 179 29.06 -4.40 2.62
N GLY A 180 27.92 -3.96 2.06
CA GLY A 180 27.28 -2.70 2.46
C GLY A 180 26.84 -2.72 3.92
N SER A 181 26.22 -3.82 4.36
CA SER A 181 25.85 -4.05 5.76
C SER A 181 27.06 -3.97 6.70
N ILE A 182 28.17 -4.65 6.36
CA ILE A 182 29.42 -4.61 7.12
C ILE A 182 30.03 -3.21 7.15
N ALA A 183 30.06 -2.52 6.01
CA ALA A 183 30.57 -1.16 5.88
C ALA A 183 29.81 -0.18 6.79
N VAL A 184 28.48 -0.30 6.84
CA VAL A 184 27.62 0.46 7.75
C VAL A 184 27.94 0.15 9.21
N CYS A 185 28.07 -1.13 9.58
CA CYS A 185 28.45 -1.50 10.94
C CYS A 185 29.81 -0.88 11.37
N MET A 186 30.82 -0.97 10.50
CA MET A 186 32.16 -0.41 10.77
C MET A 186 32.13 1.12 10.89
N ALA A 187 31.50 1.81 9.94
CA ALA A 187 31.41 3.25 9.92
C ALA A 187 30.71 3.78 11.19
N THR A 188 29.55 3.21 11.52
CA THR A 188 28.79 3.58 12.73
C THR A 188 29.59 3.34 14.01
N ALA A 189 30.24 2.17 14.13
CA ALA A 189 31.06 1.87 15.31
C ALA A 189 32.19 2.89 15.52
N LEU A 190 32.92 3.22 14.46
CA LEU A 190 34.00 4.19 14.53
C LEU A 190 33.49 5.60 14.84
N LEU A 191 32.41 6.03 14.19
CA LEU A 191 31.78 7.34 14.41
C LEU A 191 31.23 7.50 15.85
N LEU A 192 30.70 6.43 16.45
CA LEU A 192 30.32 6.38 17.88
C LEU A 192 31.54 6.51 18.79
N GLN A 193 32.63 5.78 18.50
CA GLN A 193 33.84 5.78 19.32
C GLN A 193 34.57 7.14 19.32
N ILE A 194 34.50 7.88 18.21
CA ILE A 194 35.00 9.27 18.14
C ILE A 194 33.97 10.31 18.63
N ARG A 195 32.83 9.87 19.16
CA ARG A 195 31.75 10.70 19.72
C ARG A 195 31.16 11.71 18.73
N THR A 196 31.19 11.37 17.45
CA THR A 196 30.55 12.17 16.38
C THR A 196 29.06 11.85 16.26
N LEU A 197 28.68 10.62 16.62
CA LEU A 197 27.30 10.20 16.76
C LEU A 197 26.92 10.25 18.24
N SER A 198 25.72 10.74 18.51
CA SER A 198 25.05 10.55 19.81
C SER A 198 24.64 9.07 19.91
N GLY A 199 24.53 8.51 21.11
CA GLY A 199 23.83 7.21 21.24
C GLY A 199 22.35 7.37 20.88
N PRO A 200 21.66 6.31 20.42
CA PRO A 200 20.22 6.38 20.21
C PRO A 200 19.53 6.76 21.53
N HIS A 201 18.68 7.79 21.50
CA HIS A 201 17.90 8.22 22.66
C HIS A 201 16.43 8.39 22.25
N PRO A 202 15.45 7.96 23.07
CA PRO A 202 14.03 8.09 22.74
C PRO A 202 13.61 9.53 22.40
N ASP A 203 14.20 10.51 23.08
CA ASP A 203 13.90 11.94 22.89
C ASP A 203 14.73 12.62 21.78
N GLN A 204 15.41 11.85 20.93
CA GLN A 204 16.27 12.43 19.90
C GLN A 204 15.45 13.10 18.78
N PRO A 205 15.75 14.37 18.42
CA PRO A 205 15.07 15.04 17.31
C PRO A 205 15.24 14.31 15.98
N SER A 206 14.18 14.28 15.17
CA SER A 206 14.16 13.59 13.88
C SER A 206 15.22 14.11 12.89
N ASP A 207 15.49 15.41 12.88
CA ASP A 207 16.51 16.00 12.02
C ASP A 207 17.94 15.65 12.47
N GLU A 208 18.17 15.50 13.78
CA GLU A 208 19.45 15.00 14.29
C GLU A 208 19.66 13.54 13.86
N ALA A 209 18.62 12.71 13.97
CA ALA A 209 18.66 11.32 13.52
C ALA A 209 18.98 11.21 12.01
N LYS A 210 18.29 11.99 11.16
CA LYS A 210 18.55 12.05 9.72
C LYS A 210 20.00 12.43 9.40
N LEU A 211 20.54 13.45 10.09
CA LEU A 211 21.92 13.88 9.89
C LEU A 211 22.94 12.81 10.32
N GLN A 212 22.66 12.07 11.39
CA GLN A 212 23.49 10.96 11.84
C GLN A 212 23.48 9.79 10.84
N ILE A 213 22.30 9.42 10.35
CA ILE A 213 22.11 8.42 9.28
C ILE A 213 22.87 8.82 8.01
N GLU A 214 22.81 10.09 7.60
CA GLU A 214 23.54 10.58 6.44
C GLU A 214 25.07 10.47 6.61
N ARG A 215 25.60 10.82 7.80
CA ARG A 215 27.02 10.68 8.12
C ARG A 215 27.49 9.23 8.07
N ILE A 216 26.69 8.32 8.62
CA ILE A 216 26.95 6.87 8.55
C ILE A 216 27.03 6.43 7.09
N ASN A 217 26.05 6.81 6.27
CA ASN A 217 25.99 6.42 4.86
C ASN A 217 27.23 6.92 4.09
N ARG A 218 27.61 8.19 4.26
CA ARG A 218 28.79 8.78 3.59
C ARG A 218 30.08 7.99 3.89
N TRP A 219 30.30 7.59 5.13
CA TRP A 219 31.50 6.81 5.50
C TRP A 219 31.37 5.33 5.13
N ALA A 220 30.18 4.75 5.19
CA ALA A 220 29.93 3.40 4.69
C ALA A 220 30.18 3.31 3.18
N PHE A 221 29.89 4.37 2.41
CA PHE A 221 30.23 4.46 1.00
C PHE A 221 31.75 4.40 0.77
N VAL A 222 32.56 5.02 1.62
CA VAL A 222 34.04 4.94 1.56
C VAL A 222 34.54 3.52 1.80
N ALA A 223 33.97 2.84 2.79
CA ALA A 223 34.25 1.42 3.03
C ALA A 223 33.88 0.54 1.83
N GLU A 224 32.73 0.79 1.20
CA GLU A 224 32.33 0.09 -0.03
C GLU A 224 33.27 0.37 -1.21
N MET A 225 33.83 1.58 -1.32
CA MET A 225 34.86 1.89 -2.32
C MET A 225 36.13 1.05 -2.08
N CYS A 226 36.50 0.80 -0.83
CA CYS A 226 37.65 -0.04 -0.51
C CYS A 226 37.45 -1.51 -0.93
N ILE A 227 36.21 -2.00 -0.88
CA ILE A 227 35.89 -3.40 -1.21
C ILE A 227 35.69 -3.59 -2.72
N HIS A 228 34.91 -2.71 -3.36
CA HIS A 228 34.45 -2.87 -4.75
C HIS A 228 35.10 -1.92 -5.75
N GLY A 229 35.86 -0.93 -5.28
CA GLY A 229 36.46 0.12 -6.10
C GLY A 229 35.46 1.20 -6.51
N ASN A 230 34.43 0.84 -7.29
CA ASN A 230 33.43 1.76 -7.82
C ASN A 230 31.98 1.31 -7.49
N PRO A 231 31.58 1.35 -6.21
CA PRO A 231 30.24 0.97 -5.78
C PRO A 231 29.18 1.96 -6.27
N SER A 232 27.93 1.50 -6.44
CA SER A 232 26.80 2.35 -6.83
C SER A 232 26.27 3.25 -5.70
N GLY A 233 26.54 2.88 -4.45
CA GLY A 233 25.97 3.52 -3.26
C GLY A 233 24.64 2.94 -2.79
N VAL A 234 24.00 2.06 -3.58
CA VAL A 234 22.70 1.45 -3.20
C VAL A 234 22.85 0.59 -1.94
N ASP A 235 23.87 -0.26 -1.91
CA ASP A 235 24.07 -1.23 -0.83
C ASP A 235 24.19 -0.56 0.54
N ASN A 236 25.12 0.40 0.69
CA ASN A 236 25.27 1.13 1.94
C ASN A 236 24.07 2.02 2.25
N THR A 237 23.43 2.64 1.26
CA THR A 237 22.27 3.51 1.50
C THR A 237 21.09 2.72 2.05
N VAL A 238 20.74 1.58 1.45
CA VAL A 238 19.67 0.70 1.97
C VAL A 238 20.03 0.16 3.34
N SER A 239 21.27 -0.32 3.53
CA SER A 239 21.72 -0.81 4.85
C SER A 239 21.74 0.28 5.93
N THR A 240 21.91 1.55 5.55
CA THR A 240 21.93 2.65 6.52
C THR A 240 20.52 3.12 6.86
N GLN A 241 19.68 3.37 5.84
CA GLN A 241 18.36 3.98 6.01
C GLN A 241 17.26 2.97 6.36
N GLY A 242 17.38 1.72 5.90
CA GLY A 242 16.30 0.73 6.03
C GLY A 242 15.19 0.94 5.00
N LYS A 243 14.04 0.31 5.26
CA LYS A 243 12.83 0.40 4.44
C LYS A 243 13.14 0.12 2.97
N ALA A 244 12.89 1.07 2.07
CA ALA A 244 13.31 0.98 0.68
C ALA A 244 13.84 2.31 0.14
N VAL A 245 14.55 2.24 -0.99
CA VAL A 245 15.07 3.40 -1.72
C VAL A 245 14.81 3.24 -3.22
N VAL A 246 14.45 4.34 -3.86
CA VAL A 246 14.43 4.47 -5.31
C VAL A 246 15.79 4.96 -5.77
N PHE A 247 16.42 4.20 -6.66
CA PHE A 247 17.69 4.54 -7.27
C PHE A 247 17.51 4.74 -8.78
N GLN A 248 18.09 5.81 -9.33
CA GLN A 248 18.11 6.04 -10.77
C GLN A 248 19.42 6.70 -11.20
N ARG A 249 20.02 6.21 -12.28
CA ARG A 249 21.24 6.80 -12.87
C ARG A 249 21.08 7.03 -14.36
N THR A 250 20.70 8.24 -14.75
CA THR A 250 20.52 8.64 -16.16
C THR A 250 21.83 9.07 -16.83
N ASP A 251 22.77 9.63 -16.07
CA ASP A 251 24.06 10.12 -16.53
C ASP A 251 25.17 9.55 -15.64
N TYR A 252 26.14 8.85 -16.25
CA TYR A 252 27.25 8.25 -15.51
C TYR A 252 28.30 9.27 -15.06
N SER A 253 28.30 10.48 -15.63
CA SER A 253 29.17 11.59 -15.20
C SER A 253 28.66 12.29 -13.94
N LYS A 254 27.38 12.09 -13.57
CA LYS A 254 26.76 12.67 -12.38
C LYS A 254 26.54 11.60 -11.30
N PRO A 255 26.46 12.01 -10.03
CA PRO A 255 25.99 11.13 -8.96
C PRO A 255 24.59 10.57 -9.27
N PRO A 256 24.30 9.32 -8.87
CA PRO A 256 22.97 8.75 -9.03
C PRO A 256 21.94 9.48 -8.14
N SER A 257 20.68 9.49 -8.58
CA SER A 257 19.55 9.92 -7.76
C SER A 257 19.15 8.81 -6.79
N VAL A 258 19.01 9.14 -5.51
CA VAL A 258 18.59 8.22 -4.45
C VAL A 258 17.49 8.89 -3.63
N LYS A 259 16.26 8.36 -3.69
CA LYS A 259 15.10 8.85 -2.93
C LYS A 259 14.65 7.78 -1.93
N PRO A 260 14.67 8.04 -0.61
CA PRO A 260 14.14 7.09 0.38
C PRO A 260 12.63 6.92 0.24
N LEU A 261 12.13 5.72 0.48
CA LEU A 261 10.71 5.39 0.63
C LEU A 261 10.46 5.00 2.09
N TRP A 262 10.26 6.01 2.94
CA TRP A 262 10.12 5.83 4.39
C TRP A 262 8.87 5.02 4.77
N ASN A 263 7.81 5.09 3.96
CA ASN A 263 6.53 4.41 4.18
C ASN A 263 6.47 3.02 3.52
N PHE A 264 7.62 2.45 3.14
CA PHE A 264 7.64 1.10 2.57
C PHE A 264 7.21 0.07 3.64
N PRO A 265 6.20 -0.79 3.36
CA PRO A 265 5.66 -1.71 4.35
C PRO A 265 6.62 -2.86 4.69
N GLU A 266 6.48 -3.41 5.89
CA GLU A 266 7.17 -4.63 6.29
C GLU A 266 6.41 -5.86 5.80
N LEU A 267 7.02 -6.64 4.91
CA LEU A 267 6.35 -7.72 4.20
C LEU A 267 7.05 -9.08 4.42
N PRO A 268 6.31 -10.18 4.62
CA PRO A 268 6.89 -11.50 4.84
C PRO A 268 7.57 -12.03 3.56
N LEU A 269 8.86 -12.36 3.67
CA LEU A 269 9.71 -12.70 2.54
C LEU A 269 10.40 -14.05 2.74
N LEU A 270 10.22 -14.95 1.78
CA LEU A 270 11.05 -16.13 1.64
C LEU A 270 12.15 -15.84 0.62
N LEU A 271 13.40 -15.89 1.06
CA LEU A 271 14.59 -15.79 0.22
C LEU A 271 15.14 -17.18 -0.05
N VAL A 272 15.30 -17.52 -1.32
CA VAL A 272 15.81 -18.82 -1.76
C VAL A 272 17.12 -18.63 -2.53
N ASP A 273 18.21 -19.16 -1.98
CA ASP A 273 19.50 -19.26 -2.66
C ASP A 273 19.55 -20.55 -3.49
N THR A 274 19.61 -20.39 -4.81
CA THR A 274 19.66 -21.51 -5.75
C THR A 274 20.93 -22.32 -5.66
N LYS A 275 21.97 -21.83 -4.97
CA LYS A 275 23.34 -22.39 -4.96
C LYS A 275 23.96 -22.49 -6.35
N GLN A 276 23.34 -21.85 -7.35
CA GLN A 276 23.85 -21.78 -8.71
C GLN A 276 24.86 -20.63 -8.80
N PRO A 277 26.14 -20.92 -9.12
CA PRO A 277 27.12 -19.87 -9.35
C PRO A 277 26.73 -19.02 -10.57
N LYS A 278 26.95 -17.71 -10.47
CA LYS A 278 26.65 -16.74 -11.51
C LYS A 278 27.76 -15.69 -11.65
N SER A 279 27.84 -15.07 -12.83
CA SER A 279 28.70 -13.90 -13.06
C SER A 279 27.85 -12.68 -13.37
N THR A 280 27.78 -11.74 -12.41
CA THR A 280 27.07 -10.47 -12.58
C THR A 280 27.56 -9.71 -13.82
N LYS A 281 28.88 -9.69 -14.04
CA LYS A 281 29.50 -9.05 -15.22
C LYS A 281 29.03 -9.71 -16.52
N PHE A 282 28.90 -11.03 -16.54
CA PHE A 282 28.44 -11.76 -17.71
C PHE A 282 26.97 -11.46 -18.04
N GLU A 283 26.07 -11.49 -17.05
CA GLU A 283 24.65 -11.22 -17.27
C GLU A 283 24.40 -9.76 -17.70
N VAL A 284 25.06 -8.79 -17.07
CA VAL A 284 24.96 -7.39 -17.50
C VAL A 284 25.49 -7.21 -18.93
N ALA A 285 26.62 -7.84 -19.27
CA ALA A 285 27.15 -7.80 -20.63
C ALA A 285 26.24 -8.51 -21.64
N LYS A 286 25.52 -9.56 -21.23
CA LYS A 286 24.54 -10.29 -22.04
C LYS A 286 23.36 -9.40 -22.41
N VAL A 287 22.76 -8.70 -21.44
CA VAL A 287 21.68 -7.74 -21.70
C VAL A 287 22.17 -6.57 -22.56
N ALA A 288 23.36 -6.04 -22.29
CA ALA A 288 23.94 -4.97 -23.12
C ALA A 288 24.19 -5.41 -24.58
N ARG A 289 24.65 -6.65 -24.81
CA ARG A 289 24.76 -7.22 -26.17
C ARG A 289 23.39 -7.38 -26.82
N LEU A 290 22.40 -7.89 -26.09
CA LEU A 290 21.04 -8.07 -26.58
C LEU A 290 20.43 -6.72 -26.99
N LYS A 291 20.61 -5.67 -26.17
CA LYS A 291 20.16 -4.30 -26.47
C LYS A 291 20.82 -3.71 -27.71
N ARG A 292 22.11 -3.97 -27.93
CA ARG A 292 22.80 -3.53 -29.15
C ARG A 292 22.29 -4.24 -30.40
N ARG A 293 21.91 -5.52 -30.28
CA ARG A 293 21.38 -6.31 -31.40
C ARG A 293 19.93 -5.94 -31.71
N GLU A 294 19.10 -5.82 -30.68
CA GLU A 294 17.64 -5.59 -30.78
C GLU A 294 17.22 -4.35 -29.98
N PRO A 295 17.60 -3.13 -30.41
CA PRO A 295 17.47 -1.92 -29.59
C PRO A 295 16.02 -1.53 -29.27
N LEU A 296 15.09 -1.70 -30.23
CA LEU A 296 13.68 -1.39 -30.02
C LEU A 296 13.01 -2.39 -29.08
N LEU A 297 13.21 -3.69 -29.31
CA LEU A 297 12.62 -4.76 -28.48
C LEU A 297 13.11 -4.66 -27.04
N VAL A 298 14.43 -4.63 -26.84
CA VAL A 298 15.00 -4.54 -25.50
C VAL A 298 14.70 -3.18 -24.88
N GLY A 299 14.70 -2.09 -25.65
CA GLY A 299 14.26 -0.78 -25.20
C GLY A 299 12.86 -0.79 -24.60
N ASN A 300 11.92 -1.46 -25.27
CA ASN A 300 10.54 -1.60 -24.79
C ASN A 300 10.45 -2.45 -23.51
N ILE A 301 11.20 -3.56 -23.42
CA ILE A 301 11.25 -4.37 -22.19
C ILE A 301 11.79 -3.53 -21.03
N LEU A 302 12.87 -2.78 -21.24
CA LEU A 302 13.46 -1.91 -20.21
C LEU A 302 12.52 -0.75 -19.82
N ASN A 303 11.74 -0.22 -20.76
CA ASN A 303 10.69 0.77 -20.46
C ASN A 303 9.55 0.15 -19.64
N ALA A 304 9.12 -1.06 -19.98
CA ALA A 304 8.10 -1.78 -19.20
C ALA A 304 8.57 -2.07 -17.78
N MET A 305 9.83 -2.47 -17.59
CA MET A 305 10.43 -2.62 -16.26
C MET A 305 10.45 -1.31 -15.47
N ASP A 306 10.72 -0.17 -16.12
CA ASP A 306 10.64 1.16 -15.50
C ASP A 306 9.20 1.50 -15.08
N SER A 307 8.22 1.23 -15.94
CA SER A 307 6.79 1.39 -15.62
C SER A 307 6.39 0.53 -14.42
N VAL A 308 6.83 -0.74 -14.36
CA VAL A 308 6.57 -1.62 -13.21
C VAL A 308 7.15 -1.03 -11.93
N ALA A 309 8.41 -0.57 -11.95
CA ALA A 309 9.03 0.07 -10.79
C ALA A 309 8.27 1.33 -10.36
N ARG A 310 7.86 2.19 -11.30
CA ARG A 310 7.10 3.43 -11.02
C ARG A 310 5.70 3.14 -10.49
N SER A 311 5.02 2.13 -11.01
CA SER A 311 3.72 1.69 -10.49
C SER A 311 3.83 1.17 -9.05
N ALA A 312 4.91 0.45 -8.73
CA ALA A 312 5.16 0.02 -7.36
C ALA A 312 5.42 1.23 -6.44
N ILE A 313 6.24 2.19 -6.89
CA ILE A 313 6.52 3.43 -6.13
C ILE A 313 5.23 4.20 -5.85
N ALA A 314 4.38 4.42 -6.84
CA ALA A 314 3.10 5.12 -6.67
C ALA A 314 2.17 4.40 -5.67
N ALA A 315 2.10 3.07 -5.72
CA ALA A 315 1.32 2.27 -4.76
C ALA A 315 1.87 2.34 -3.32
N ILE A 316 3.15 2.65 -3.15
CA ILE A 316 3.78 2.82 -1.84
C ILE A 316 3.57 4.24 -1.31
N GLU A 317 3.69 5.27 -2.16
CA GLU A 317 3.58 6.67 -1.75
C GLU A 317 2.14 7.10 -1.43
N ASN A 318 1.14 6.58 -2.13
CA ASN A 318 -0.28 6.96 -1.94
C ASN A 318 -0.91 6.53 -0.60
N THR A 319 -0.20 5.75 0.23
CA THR A 319 -0.69 5.26 1.55
C THR A 319 -0.28 6.15 2.73
N GLY A 320 0.50 7.22 2.49
CA GLY A 320 1.11 8.04 3.55
C GLY A 320 0.57 9.46 3.74
N GLU A 321 -0.46 9.90 3.00
CA GLU A 321 -0.97 11.28 3.06
C GLU A 321 -2.17 11.48 4.01
N SER A 322 -2.21 10.72 5.10
CA SER A 322 -2.98 11.08 6.29
C SER A 322 -2.02 11.22 7.47
N ASP A 323 -1.70 12.47 7.82
CA ASP A 323 -1.07 12.94 9.08
C ASP A 323 0.38 13.48 8.95
N SER A 324 0.50 14.76 8.57
CA SER A 324 1.43 15.77 9.13
C SER A 324 1.39 17.05 8.28
N GLY A 325 0.90 18.14 8.88
CA GLY A 325 1.02 19.48 8.32
C GLY A 325 2.41 20.06 8.62
N GLU A 326 3.16 20.40 7.56
CA GLU A 326 4.07 21.55 7.38
C GLU A 326 5.06 21.23 6.24
N SER A 327 5.06 22.02 5.14
CA SER A 327 6.26 22.27 4.32
C SER A 327 6.12 23.50 3.41
N ASP A 328 7.20 24.28 3.37
CA ASP A 328 7.56 25.19 2.26
C ASP A 328 8.05 24.36 1.04
N THR A 329 7.45 24.63 -0.12
CA THR A 329 7.91 24.62 -1.56
C THR A 329 9.03 23.64 -2.01
N ASP A 330 8.96 22.86 -3.13
CA ASP A 330 8.48 23.20 -4.49
C ASP A 330 8.22 21.96 -5.41
N ALA A 331 7.14 22.03 -6.22
CA ALA A 331 6.77 21.45 -7.56
C ALA A 331 7.01 19.95 -7.94
N SER A 332 6.15 19.16 -8.61
CA SER A 332 4.87 19.29 -9.38
C SER A 332 4.31 17.84 -9.50
N SER A 333 3.02 17.46 -9.42
CA SER A 333 1.84 17.85 -10.19
C SER A 333 0.63 17.02 -9.69
N GLU A 334 -0.59 17.54 -9.92
CA GLU A 334 -1.93 16.89 -9.82
C GLU A 334 -2.76 17.09 -8.54
N SER A 335 -3.93 17.71 -8.81
CA SER A 335 -5.28 17.55 -8.26
C SER A 335 -5.48 17.23 -6.78
N ASN A 336 -6.01 18.22 -6.05
CA ASN A 336 -6.65 18.04 -4.75
C ASN A 336 -8.17 18.30 -4.80
N ALA A 337 -8.91 17.35 -4.22
CA ALA A 337 -10.23 17.48 -3.64
C ALA A 337 -10.16 18.20 -2.28
N PRO A 338 -11.24 18.81 -1.76
CA PRO A 338 -11.28 19.24 -0.36
C PRO A 338 -11.98 18.20 0.53
N VAL A 339 -11.31 17.98 1.66
CA VAL A 339 -11.77 17.24 2.85
C VAL A 339 -12.69 18.13 3.71
N ASN A 340 -13.69 17.51 4.33
CA ASN A 340 -14.17 17.73 5.71
C ASN A 340 -15.33 16.72 5.95
N GLY A 341 -15.40 15.91 6.99
CA GLY A 341 -14.61 15.73 8.19
C GLY A 341 -15.44 14.88 9.19
N ASN A 342 -14.74 14.24 10.13
CA ASN A 342 -15.18 13.52 11.33
C ASN A 342 -15.60 12.04 11.20
N THR A 343 -14.60 11.14 11.25
CA THR A 343 -14.78 9.72 11.59
C THR A 343 -13.83 9.35 12.74
N GLN A 344 -14.37 8.62 13.74
CA GLN A 344 -13.60 7.96 14.78
C GLN A 344 -12.86 6.77 14.16
N VAL A 345 -11.54 6.88 14.05
CA VAL A 345 -10.64 5.88 13.47
C VAL A 345 -10.56 4.68 14.39
N GLY A 346 -10.94 3.51 13.88
CA GLY A 346 -10.79 2.20 14.53
C GLY A 346 -9.77 1.36 13.78
N GLU A 347 -8.98 0.58 14.51
CA GLU A 347 -7.81 -0.21 14.09
C GLU A 347 -8.07 -1.27 12.98
N GLU A 348 -9.30 -1.40 12.45
CA GLU A 348 -9.66 -2.43 11.45
C GLU A 348 -9.39 -2.00 9.99
N ASP A 349 -9.39 -0.70 9.67
CA ASP A 349 -9.17 -0.20 8.29
C ASP A 349 -7.70 -0.38 7.81
N ASP A 350 -6.73 -0.43 8.74
CA ASP A 350 -5.29 -0.48 8.43
C ASP A 350 -4.77 -1.85 7.95
N GLU A 351 -5.46 -2.96 8.29
CA GLU A 351 -5.02 -4.31 7.89
C GLU A 351 -5.39 -4.63 6.44
N ASP A 352 -6.59 -4.25 6.00
CA ASP A 352 -7.07 -4.51 4.65
C ASP A 352 -6.26 -3.73 3.60
N ASP A 353 -5.93 -2.46 3.88
CA ASP A 353 -5.08 -1.64 3.01
C ASP A 353 -3.66 -2.22 2.84
N LYS A 354 -3.09 -2.79 3.90
CA LYS A 354 -1.78 -3.47 3.85
C LYS A 354 -1.82 -4.75 3.01
N LEU A 355 -2.89 -5.53 3.11
CA LEU A 355 -3.10 -6.74 2.32
C LEU A 355 -3.23 -6.42 0.82
N ASP A 356 -3.98 -5.37 0.47
CA ASP A 356 -4.13 -4.90 -0.90
C ASP A 356 -2.81 -4.38 -1.48
N GLN A 357 -2.06 -3.60 -0.70
CA GLN A 357 -0.74 -3.11 -1.09
C GLN A 357 0.25 -4.26 -1.32
N MET A 358 0.30 -5.25 -0.43
CA MET A 358 1.13 -6.45 -0.59
C MET A 358 0.75 -7.23 -1.85
N SER A 359 -0.55 -7.42 -2.10
CA SER A 359 -1.05 -8.08 -3.30
C SER A 359 -0.60 -7.35 -4.56
N LYS A 360 -0.68 -6.01 -4.56
CA LYS A 360 -0.24 -5.18 -5.69
C LYS A 360 1.26 -5.30 -5.96
N ILE A 361 2.09 -5.20 -4.93
CA ILE A 361 3.55 -5.37 -5.04
C ILE A 361 3.87 -6.77 -5.56
N GLY A 362 3.21 -7.80 -5.02
CA GLY A 362 3.37 -9.19 -5.45
C GLY A 362 3.05 -9.41 -6.93
N GLN A 363 1.94 -8.89 -7.43
CA GLN A 363 1.58 -8.98 -8.85
C GLN A 363 2.63 -8.32 -9.74
N LEU A 364 3.12 -7.13 -9.35
CA LEU A 364 4.17 -6.43 -10.06
C LEU A 364 5.50 -7.22 -10.04
N MET A 365 5.81 -7.95 -8.96
CA MET A 365 6.98 -8.84 -8.89
C MET A 365 6.89 -9.95 -9.94
N THR A 366 5.72 -10.57 -10.11
CA THR A 366 5.49 -11.60 -11.13
C THR A 366 5.68 -11.04 -12.55
N VAL A 367 5.14 -9.84 -12.83
CA VAL A 367 5.32 -9.16 -14.12
C VAL A 367 6.80 -8.86 -14.38
N ASN A 368 7.50 -8.27 -13.40
CA ASN A 368 8.92 -7.96 -13.54
C ASN A 368 9.76 -9.22 -13.81
N HIS A 369 9.42 -10.34 -13.16
CA HIS A 369 10.11 -11.59 -13.42
C HIS A 369 9.91 -12.09 -14.86
N GLY A 370 8.70 -11.99 -15.42
CA GLY A 370 8.44 -12.29 -16.82
C GLY A 370 9.31 -11.45 -17.77
N LEU A 371 9.50 -10.16 -17.47
CA LEU A 371 10.38 -9.27 -18.24
C LEU A 371 11.86 -9.66 -18.11
N LEU A 372 12.31 -10.04 -16.91
CA LEU A 372 13.67 -10.54 -16.67
C LEU A 372 13.93 -11.88 -17.39
N TYR A 373 12.94 -12.76 -17.41
CA TYR A 373 12.98 -13.99 -18.20
C TYR A 373 13.11 -13.68 -19.70
N ALA A 374 12.34 -12.71 -20.21
CA ALA A 374 12.41 -12.28 -21.61
C ALA A 374 13.77 -11.64 -21.98
N LEU A 375 14.45 -10.96 -21.05
CA LEU A 375 15.83 -10.50 -21.22
C LEU A 375 16.86 -11.65 -21.24
N GLY A 376 16.41 -12.88 -20.97
CA GLY A 376 17.22 -14.07 -20.94
C GLY A 376 18.13 -14.15 -19.72
N VAL A 377 17.84 -13.40 -18.64
CA VAL A 377 18.67 -13.39 -17.43
C VAL A 377 18.16 -14.35 -16.34
N SER A 378 17.09 -15.10 -16.58
CA SER A 378 16.68 -16.15 -15.64
C SER A 378 17.49 -17.44 -15.82
N HIS A 379 17.22 -18.45 -14.98
CA HIS A 379 17.88 -19.75 -14.97
C HIS A 379 16.88 -20.86 -14.60
N PRO A 380 17.01 -22.11 -15.10
CA PRO A 380 16.08 -23.19 -14.75
C PRO A 380 15.87 -23.40 -13.25
N ARG A 381 16.93 -23.27 -12.44
CA ARG A 381 16.79 -23.34 -10.96
C ARG A 381 15.96 -22.21 -10.36
N LEU A 382 15.93 -21.01 -10.96
CA LEU A 382 15.06 -19.90 -10.53
C LEU A 382 13.61 -20.14 -10.97
N GLU A 383 13.41 -20.58 -12.22
CA GLU A 383 12.08 -20.94 -12.72
C GLU A 383 11.46 -22.07 -11.91
N ARG A 384 12.28 -23.04 -11.47
CA ARG A 384 11.84 -24.11 -10.60
C ARG A 384 11.31 -23.61 -9.25
N VAL A 385 11.98 -22.64 -8.61
CA VAL A 385 11.46 -22.04 -7.37
C VAL A 385 10.14 -21.33 -7.63
N ARG A 386 10.05 -20.57 -8.72
CA ARG A 386 8.81 -19.90 -9.11
C ARG A 386 7.67 -20.90 -9.36
N GLU A 387 7.93 -21.96 -10.12
CA GLU A 387 6.95 -23.02 -10.40
C GLU A 387 6.37 -23.61 -9.11
N LEU A 388 7.24 -23.96 -8.15
CA LEU A 388 6.84 -24.56 -6.88
C LEU A 388 5.97 -23.62 -6.02
N VAL A 389 6.22 -22.31 -6.07
CA VAL A 389 5.45 -21.31 -5.32
C VAL A 389 4.15 -20.95 -6.04
N ASP A 390 4.25 -20.57 -7.32
CA ASP A 390 3.13 -20.02 -8.10
C ASP A 390 2.03 -21.08 -8.31
N HIS A 391 2.40 -22.33 -8.63
CA HIS A 391 1.44 -23.42 -8.87
C HIS A 391 0.62 -23.79 -7.63
N GLU A 392 1.22 -23.68 -6.45
CA GLU A 392 0.56 -24.00 -5.18
C GLU A 392 -0.17 -22.79 -4.57
N GLY A 393 -0.02 -21.59 -5.17
CA GLY A 393 -0.62 -20.35 -4.72
C GLY A 393 0.00 -19.76 -3.46
N ILE A 394 1.24 -20.12 -3.13
CA ILE A 394 1.89 -19.80 -1.85
C ILE A 394 2.31 -18.33 -1.74
N GLY A 395 2.69 -17.71 -2.85
CA GLY A 395 3.33 -16.40 -2.85
C GLY A 395 3.59 -15.87 -4.26
N TYR A 396 4.32 -14.76 -4.33
CA TYR A 396 4.74 -14.11 -5.56
C TYR A 396 6.26 -14.15 -5.68
N THR A 397 6.78 -14.89 -6.67
CA THR A 397 8.22 -15.15 -6.79
C THR A 397 8.87 -14.40 -7.93
N LYS A 398 10.07 -13.87 -7.69
CA LYS A 398 10.97 -13.36 -8.73
C LYS A 398 12.43 -13.57 -8.38
N LEU A 399 13.28 -13.65 -9.41
CA LEU A 399 14.73 -13.51 -9.22
C LEU A 399 15.07 -12.14 -8.63
N THR A 400 16.20 -12.02 -7.92
CA THR A 400 16.73 -10.73 -7.47
C THR A 400 18.21 -10.58 -7.85
N GLY A 401 18.62 -9.36 -8.20
CA GLY A 401 19.97 -9.07 -8.68
C GLY A 401 20.19 -9.47 -10.14
N ALA A 402 21.40 -9.92 -10.47
CA ALA A 402 21.83 -10.09 -11.85
C ALA A 402 21.16 -11.25 -12.63
N GLY A 403 20.53 -12.21 -11.93
CA GLY A 403 20.02 -13.42 -12.57
C GLY A 403 21.12 -14.43 -12.96
N GLY A 404 20.77 -15.43 -13.78
CA GLY A 404 21.65 -16.54 -14.19
C GLY A 404 21.91 -17.58 -13.08
N GLY A 405 21.18 -17.50 -11.98
CA GLY A 405 21.42 -18.24 -10.73
C GLY A 405 21.21 -17.32 -9.52
N GLY A 406 22.00 -17.49 -8.46
CA GLY A 406 21.92 -16.63 -7.27
C GLY A 406 20.61 -16.84 -6.49
N CYS A 407 19.94 -15.75 -6.08
CA CYS A 407 18.76 -15.82 -5.23
C CYS A 407 17.46 -15.43 -5.94
N SER A 408 16.35 -16.02 -5.49
CA SER A 408 15.00 -15.51 -5.71
C SER A 408 14.40 -15.00 -4.40
N ILE A 409 13.46 -14.08 -4.52
CA ILE A 409 12.63 -13.58 -3.44
C ILE A 409 11.18 -13.96 -3.72
N THR A 410 10.50 -14.41 -2.68
CA THR A 410 9.10 -14.82 -2.70
C THR A 410 8.36 -14.05 -1.63
N LEU A 411 7.42 -13.20 -2.04
CA LEU A 411 6.52 -12.52 -1.12
C LEU A 411 5.42 -13.51 -0.71
N MET A 412 5.40 -13.90 0.56
CA MET A 412 4.50 -14.94 1.08
C MET A 412 3.10 -14.38 1.28
N LYS A 413 2.06 -15.10 0.86
CA LYS A 413 0.68 -14.70 1.13
C LYS A 413 0.30 -15.03 2.59
N PRO A 414 -0.42 -14.15 3.32
CA PRO A 414 -0.85 -14.38 4.70
C PRO A 414 -1.73 -15.63 4.88
N ASP A 415 -2.51 -15.97 3.85
CA ASP A 415 -3.45 -17.08 3.83
C ASP A 415 -2.86 -18.38 3.24
N ALA A 416 -1.55 -18.42 2.98
CA ALA A 416 -0.89 -19.59 2.43
C ALA A 416 -1.06 -20.81 3.37
N PRO A 417 -1.64 -21.94 2.92
CA PRO A 417 -1.89 -23.09 3.78
C PRO A 417 -0.59 -23.66 4.37
N PRO A 418 -0.49 -23.85 5.71
CA PRO A 418 0.75 -24.30 6.36
C PRO A 418 1.29 -25.63 5.79
N GLU A 419 0.40 -26.54 5.40
CA GLU A 419 0.78 -27.83 4.79
C GLU A 419 1.49 -27.63 3.44
N LYS A 420 1.08 -26.65 2.64
CA LYS A 420 1.71 -26.34 1.36
C LYS A 420 3.06 -25.66 1.54
N VAL A 421 3.17 -24.78 2.53
CA VAL A 421 4.45 -24.16 2.91
C VAL A 421 5.45 -25.21 3.37
N ALA A 422 5.04 -26.14 4.24
CA ALA A 422 5.88 -27.25 4.70
C ALA A 422 6.34 -28.16 3.54
N LYS A 423 5.44 -28.45 2.58
CA LYS A 423 5.77 -29.21 1.37
C LYS A 423 6.79 -28.47 0.50
N LEU A 424 6.62 -27.16 0.29
CA LEU A 424 7.58 -26.32 -0.43
C LEU A 424 8.96 -26.37 0.25
N GLU A 425 9.01 -26.20 1.57
CA GLU A 425 10.27 -26.23 2.34
C GLU A 425 11.00 -27.57 2.22
N GLN A 426 10.27 -28.68 2.23
CA GLN A 426 10.82 -30.02 2.04
C GLN A 426 11.36 -30.21 0.61
N GLN A 427 10.64 -29.71 -0.39
CA GLN A 427 11.07 -29.79 -1.79
C GLN A 427 12.31 -28.94 -2.08
N LEU A 428 12.34 -27.70 -1.57
CA LEU A 428 13.51 -26.82 -1.68
C LEU A 428 14.75 -27.48 -1.05
N GLU A 429 14.60 -28.10 0.11
CA GLU A 429 15.70 -28.81 0.78
C GLU A 429 16.15 -30.05 0.01
N ALA A 430 15.21 -30.86 -0.49
CA ALA A 430 15.50 -32.04 -1.31
C ALA A 430 16.22 -31.69 -2.62
N GLU A 431 15.90 -30.54 -3.23
CA GLU A 431 16.54 -30.06 -4.46
C GLU A 431 17.81 -29.21 -4.20
N GLY A 432 18.26 -29.12 -2.94
CA GLY A 432 19.53 -28.50 -2.54
C GLY A 432 19.53 -26.97 -2.55
N TYR A 433 18.39 -26.33 -2.33
CA TYR A 433 18.27 -24.88 -2.19
C TYR A 433 18.61 -24.43 -0.76
N GLY A 434 19.23 -23.25 -0.63
CA GLY A 434 19.30 -22.54 0.65
C GLY A 434 18.04 -21.72 0.88
N LYS A 435 17.46 -21.76 2.08
CA LYS A 435 16.22 -21.04 2.42
C LYS A 435 16.45 -20.11 3.61
N PHE A 436 15.88 -18.90 3.52
CA PHE A 436 15.90 -17.91 4.59
C PHE A 436 14.54 -17.24 4.67
N VAL A 437 13.85 -17.41 5.80
CA VAL A 437 12.60 -16.69 6.08
C VAL A 437 12.98 -15.37 6.73
N THR A 438 12.49 -14.25 6.19
CA THR A 438 12.84 -12.91 6.65
C THR A 438 11.71 -11.92 6.32
N THR A 439 11.96 -10.65 6.57
CA THR A 439 11.04 -9.54 6.28
C THR A 439 11.69 -8.61 5.26
N LEU A 440 10.92 -8.18 4.27
CA LEU A 440 11.26 -7.11 3.33
C LEU A 440 10.82 -5.77 3.90
N GLY A 441 11.63 -4.72 3.73
CA GLY A 441 11.30 -3.39 4.25
C GLY A 441 11.67 -3.18 5.73
N GLY A 442 12.59 -4.00 6.27
CA GLY A 442 13.03 -3.86 7.66
C GLY A 442 13.84 -2.60 7.94
N ASP A 443 14.05 -2.29 9.22
CA ASP A 443 14.75 -1.08 9.65
C ASP A 443 16.24 -1.06 9.31
N GLY A 444 16.79 0.16 9.19
CA GLY A 444 18.17 0.45 8.82
C GLY A 444 19.17 0.15 9.92
N VAL A 445 20.23 0.96 10.01
CA VAL A 445 21.27 0.77 11.03
C VAL A 445 20.70 0.85 12.46
N GLY A 446 21.09 -0.08 13.33
CA GLY A 446 20.68 -0.14 14.73
C GLY A 446 21.87 -0.22 15.67
N VAL A 447 21.73 0.34 16.87
CA VAL A 447 22.79 0.37 17.89
C VAL A 447 22.21 -0.10 19.22
N LEU A 448 22.86 -1.09 19.84
CA LEU A 448 22.56 -1.54 21.21
C LEU A 448 23.66 -1.01 22.14
N TRP A 449 23.30 -0.08 23.04
CA TRP A 449 24.24 0.63 23.91
C TRP A 449 23.70 0.79 25.34
N PRO A 450 24.33 0.19 26.38
CA PRO A 450 25.37 -0.85 26.31
C PRO A 450 24.83 -2.17 25.74
N ALA A 451 25.70 -3.09 25.32
CA ALA A 451 25.35 -4.39 24.76
C ALA A 451 24.82 -5.36 25.85
N VAL A 452 23.63 -5.09 26.37
CA VAL A 452 22.99 -5.83 27.45
C VAL A 452 21.63 -6.36 27.00
N LEU A 453 21.37 -7.64 27.27
CA LEU A 453 20.08 -8.30 27.09
C LEU A 453 19.12 -7.93 28.23
N ARG A 454 17.92 -7.47 27.88
CA ARG A 454 16.79 -7.30 28.81
C ARG A 454 15.69 -8.28 28.40
N ASN A 455 15.35 -9.23 29.26
CA ASN A 455 14.50 -10.38 28.91
C ASN A 455 13.05 -10.29 29.45
N GLY A 456 12.66 -9.15 30.02
CA GLY A 456 11.38 -8.94 30.71
C GLY A 456 11.22 -9.69 32.04
N LEU A 457 12.32 -10.05 32.72
CA LEU A 457 12.31 -10.79 34.00
C LEU A 457 12.66 -9.87 35.18
N ASP A 458 12.33 -10.26 36.41
CA ASP A 458 12.64 -9.48 37.64
C ASP A 458 14.16 -9.17 37.78
N GLU A 459 15.04 -9.95 37.13
CA GLU A 459 16.49 -9.72 37.04
C GLU A 459 16.87 -8.50 36.16
N ASP A 460 15.95 -7.95 35.36
CA ASP A 460 16.18 -6.74 34.56
C ASP A 460 16.17 -5.46 35.41
N GLU A 461 15.60 -5.50 36.62
CA GLU A 461 15.71 -4.40 37.60
C GLU A 461 17.15 -4.25 38.14
N GLU A 462 17.99 -5.29 38.01
CA GLU A 462 19.42 -5.29 38.40
C GLU A 462 20.38 -5.04 37.21
N GLY A 463 19.87 -4.71 36.02
CA GLY A 463 20.69 -4.17 34.92
C GLY A 463 21.01 -5.10 33.76
N GLY A 464 20.33 -6.26 33.61
CA GLY A 464 20.36 -7.14 32.44
C GLY A 464 21.68 -7.91 32.21
N MET A 465 21.68 -8.89 31.30
CA MET A 465 22.86 -9.73 31.02
C MET A 465 23.75 -9.15 29.91
N GLU A 466 25.02 -8.83 30.19
CA GLU A 466 25.96 -8.33 29.17
C GLU A 466 26.28 -9.39 28.10
N ILE A 467 26.22 -8.99 26.83
CA ILE A 467 26.63 -9.77 25.66
C ILE A 467 28.15 -9.66 25.54
N ASP A 468 28.86 -10.58 26.19
CA ASP A 468 30.30 -10.69 26.05
C ASP A 468 30.73 -11.38 24.74
N VAL A 469 32.03 -11.25 24.42
CA VAL A 469 32.63 -11.80 23.20
C VAL A 469 32.48 -13.33 23.13
N GLU A 470 32.60 -14.05 24.24
CA GLU A 470 32.52 -15.51 24.24
C GLU A 470 31.10 -15.99 23.92
N LYS A 471 30.07 -15.37 24.52
CA LYS A 471 28.66 -15.65 24.20
C LYS A 471 28.37 -15.37 22.72
N PHE A 472 28.85 -14.25 22.19
CA PHE A 472 28.64 -13.87 20.79
C PHE A 472 29.32 -14.83 19.79
N LEU A 473 30.47 -15.38 20.16
CA LEU A 473 31.17 -16.39 19.35
C LEU A 473 30.54 -17.78 19.46
N ASN A 474 30.04 -18.14 20.64
CA ASN A 474 29.43 -19.44 20.90
C ASN A 474 27.98 -19.55 20.39
N ALA A 475 27.39 -18.44 19.95
CA ALA A 475 26.10 -18.41 19.27
C ALA A 475 26.12 -19.28 17.99
N LYS A 476 25.38 -20.39 18.03
CA LYS A 476 25.32 -21.40 16.95
C LYS A 476 24.37 -20.96 15.84
N GLY A 477 24.91 -20.82 14.62
CA GLY A 477 24.13 -20.47 13.43
C GLY A 477 23.46 -19.10 13.52
N ASN A 478 22.57 -18.82 12.56
CA ASN A 478 21.86 -17.54 12.49
C ASN A 478 20.88 -17.36 13.65
N GLU A 479 20.10 -18.40 13.96
CA GLU A 479 19.13 -18.40 15.06
C GLU A 479 19.79 -18.11 16.42
N GLY A 480 20.98 -18.67 16.68
CA GLY A 480 21.71 -18.41 17.91
C GLY A 480 22.15 -16.96 18.04
N VAL A 481 22.53 -16.31 16.94
CA VAL A 481 22.92 -14.89 16.94
C VAL A 481 21.69 -14.01 17.18
N GLU A 482 20.59 -14.26 16.47
CA GLU A 482 19.34 -13.49 16.62
C GLU A 482 18.69 -13.68 18.00
N SER A 483 18.75 -14.89 18.56
CA SER A 483 18.30 -15.14 19.94
C SER A 483 19.16 -14.40 20.96
N LEU A 484 20.49 -14.32 20.74
CA LEU A 484 21.41 -13.65 21.66
C LEU A 484 21.23 -12.13 21.64
N VAL A 485 20.76 -11.56 20.53
CA VAL A 485 20.54 -10.11 20.40
C VAL A 485 19.08 -9.69 20.63
N GLY A 486 18.22 -10.62 21.04
CA GLY A 486 16.82 -10.33 21.39
C GLY A 486 15.86 -10.19 20.19
N VAL A 487 16.24 -10.67 19.00
CA VAL A 487 15.44 -10.54 17.76
C VAL A 487 14.38 -11.64 17.64
N LEU A 488 14.61 -12.83 18.20
CA LEU A 488 13.62 -13.91 18.24
C LEU A 488 12.80 -13.80 19.52
N GLY A 489 11.64 -13.14 19.47
CA GLY A 489 10.48 -13.39 20.33
C GLY A 489 9.42 -14.22 19.56
N ASN A 490 8.70 -15.12 20.24
CA ASN A 490 7.94 -16.23 19.62
C ASN A 490 6.70 -15.81 18.81
N ASN A 491 6.75 -15.99 17.49
CA ASN A 491 6.04 -16.99 16.67
C ASN A 491 6.21 -16.60 15.20
N ALA A 492 6.26 -17.57 14.28
CA ALA A 492 6.20 -17.29 12.84
C ALA A 492 4.94 -16.44 12.53
N CYS A 493 5.14 -15.33 11.83
CA CYS A 493 4.19 -14.22 11.56
C CYS A 493 3.79 -13.34 12.78
N SER A 494 4.63 -12.32 13.08
CA SER A 494 4.25 -10.91 13.39
C SER A 494 5.49 -10.06 13.74
N PRO A 495 5.49 -8.71 13.51
CA PRO A 495 6.69 -7.90 13.34
C PRO A 495 7.30 -7.33 14.64
N ALA A 496 8.61 -7.06 14.56
CA ALA A 496 9.47 -6.18 15.36
C ALA A 496 9.38 -6.17 16.91
N VAL A 497 10.41 -6.70 17.57
CA VAL A 497 10.82 -6.27 18.92
C VAL A 497 11.89 -5.18 18.79
N SER A 498 11.59 -4.02 19.39
CA SER A 498 12.37 -2.79 19.41
C SER A 498 13.82 -2.99 19.84
N THR A 499 14.75 -2.91 18.86
CA THR A 499 16.10 -2.41 19.12
C THR A 499 15.96 -0.88 19.15
N THR A 500 16.56 -0.18 20.13
CA THR A 500 16.42 1.29 20.25
C THR A 500 17.01 1.95 18.99
N LEU A 501 16.13 2.24 18.03
CA LEU A 501 16.45 2.70 16.68
C LEU A 501 16.25 4.21 16.61
N PHE A 502 17.08 4.86 15.80
CA PHE A 502 16.96 6.26 15.41
C PHE A 502 15.73 6.47 14.52
N SER A 503 14.52 6.28 15.04
CA SER A 503 13.27 6.56 14.34
C SER A 503 12.11 6.59 15.33
N ASN A 504 11.51 7.75 15.53
CA ASN A 504 10.24 7.91 16.24
C ASN A 504 9.09 7.40 15.36
N SER A 505 8.48 6.28 15.75
CA SER A 505 7.05 6.01 15.55
C SER A 505 6.57 5.04 16.64
N LEU A 506 5.49 5.42 17.31
CA LEU A 506 4.87 4.77 18.47
C LEU A 506 4.28 3.39 18.13
N SER A 507 4.65 2.34 18.88
CA SER A 507 3.76 1.31 19.47
C SER A 507 4.60 0.16 20.04
N VAL A 508 4.24 -0.31 21.24
CA VAL A 508 4.99 -1.29 22.04
C VAL A 508 4.17 -2.55 22.26
N SER A 509 4.79 -3.68 21.87
CA SER A 509 4.72 -5.04 22.41
C SER A 509 3.51 -5.95 22.10
N GLU A 510 3.79 -7.00 21.32
CA GLU A 510 3.46 -8.38 21.70
C GLU A 510 4.73 -9.23 21.59
N GLN A 511 4.88 -10.22 22.48
CA GLN A 511 5.30 -11.60 22.15
C GLN A 511 5.55 -12.42 23.42
N ARG A 512 4.88 -13.57 23.55
CA ARG A 512 5.52 -14.89 23.42
C ARG A 512 4.56 -16.02 23.76
N ASN A 513 4.49 -16.99 22.84
CA ASN A 513 3.70 -18.20 22.89
C ASN A 513 4.61 -19.46 22.86
N GLN A 514 4.06 -20.61 23.29
CA GLN A 514 4.42 -22.01 22.92
C GLN A 514 5.61 -22.76 23.56
N ARG A 515 5.29 -23.98 24.07
CA ARG A 515 5.59 -25.35 23.55
C ARG A 515 4.83 -26.36 24.46
N GLU A 516 4.45 -27.59 24.13
CA GLU A 516 4.85 -28.59 23.12
C GLU A 516 3.76 -29.70 23.01
N GLU A 517 3.77 -30.47 21.92
CA GLU A 517 2.95 -31.66 21.63
C GLU A 517 3.62 -32.99 22.07
N ASN A 518 2.86 -34.02 22.44
CA ASN A 518 2.77 -35.29 21.68
C ASN A 518 1.96 -36.45 22.36
N SER A 519 0.93 -36.89 21.62
CA SER A 519 0.66 -38.27 21.16
C SER A 519 0.23 -39.45 22.09
N ILE A 520 -0.78 -40.17 21.55
CA ILE A 520 -1.11 -41.63 21.63
C ILE A 520 -2.19 -42.14 22.63
N LYS A 521 -3.23 -42.74 21.99
CA LYS A 521 -4.05 -43.95 22.32
C LYS A 521 -5.51 -43.82 22.82
N VAL A 522 -6.38 -44.23 21.89
CA VAL A 522 -7.73 -44.79 21.96
C VAL A 522 -8.01 -45.63 23.21
N THR A 523 -9.16 -45.39 23.88
CA THR A 523 -10.11 -46.45 24.28
C THR A 523 -11.50 -45.90 24.60
N ASN A 524 -12.50 -46.64 24.13
CA ASN A 524 -13.93 -46.52 24.35
C ASN A 524 -14.31 -46.83 25.81
N ARG A 525 -15.19 -46.06 26.46
CA ARG A 525 -16.10 -46.57 27.51
C ARG A 525 -17.24 -45.58 27.83
N GLN A 526 -18.46 -46.06 27.59
CA GLN A 526 -19.70 -45.53 28.14
C GLN A 526 -19.71 -45.65 29.67
N THR A 527 -20.16 -44.62 30.39
CA THR A 527 -20.87 -44.77 31.68
C THR A 527 -21.72 -43.54 31.99
N MET A 528 -22.95 -43.80 32.46
CA MET A 528 -24.02 -42.86 32.80
C MET A 528 -23.66 -41.81 33.87
N PRO A 529 -24.38 -40.67 33.95
CA PRO A 529 -24.22 -39.69 35.03
C PRO A 529 -24.94 -40.15 36.32
N PRO A 530 -24.36 -39.95 37.52
CA PRO A 530 -25.06 -40.15 38.77
C PRO A 530 -25.92 -38.93 39.15
N LYS A 531 -27.01 -39.23 39.84
CA LYS A 531 -28.01 -38.29 40.36
C LYS A 531 -27.52 -37.48 41.58
N SER A 532 -27.94 -36.22 41.57
CA SER A 532 -28.39 -35.32 42.64
C SER A 532 -27.48 -34.95 43.83
N LYS A 533 -27.46 -33.64 44.12
CA LYS A 533 -28.00 -33.10 45.38
C LYS A 533 -28.41 -31.64 45.24
N ALA A 534 -29.57 -31.34 45.84
CA ALA A 534 -30.32 -30.09 45.73
C ALA A 534 -29.71 -28.94 46.53
N ALA A 535 -29.96 -27.71 46.06
CA ALA A 535 -29.86 -26.45 46.80
C ALA A 535 -31.04 -25.53 46.35
N PRO A 536 -31.44 -24.54 47.17
CA PRO A 536 -32.84 -24.27 47.53
C PRO A 536 -33.63 -23.39 46.55
N LYS A 537 -34.97 -23.45 46.70
CA LYS A 537 -35.97 -22.64 46.01
C LYS A 537 -35.60 -21.15 45.94
N ALA A 538 -35.46 -20.62 44.73
CA ALA A 538 -35.49 -19.19 44.48
C ALA A 538 -36.88 -18.63 44.81
N LYS A 539 -36.90 -17.49 45.53
CA LYS A 539 -38.11 -16.72 45.83
C LYS A 539 -38.79 -16.29 44.54
N GLU A 540 -40.10 -16.54 44.44
CA GLU A 540 -40.97 -15.90 43.45
C GLU A 540 -40.89 -14.38 43.61
N ILE A 541 -40.23 -13.72 42.66
CA ILE A 541 -40.45 -12.29 42.41
C ILE A 541 -41.67 -12.23 41.49
N LYS A 542 -42.82 -11.95 42.09
CA LYS A 542 -44.02 -11.50 41.36
C LYS A 542 -43.77 -10.09 40.85
N GLU A 543 -43.24 -9.98 39.65
CA GLU A 543 -43.48 -8.82 38.79
C GLU A 543 -44.41 -9.25 37.66
N THR A 544 -45.59 -8.66 37.61
CA THR A 544 -46.54 -8.75 36.50
C THR A 544 -45.90 -8.18 35.25
N GLN A 545 -45.21 -9.03 34.47
CA GLN A 545 -44.83 -8.70 33.10
C GLN A 545 -46.07 -8.80 32.19
N PRO A 546 -46.29 -7.83 31.29
CA PRO A 546 -47.35 -7.92 30.29
C PRO A 546 -47.11 -9.16 29.42
N ALA A 547 -48.19 -9.85 29.03
CA ALA A 547 -48.14 -11.04 28.19
C ALA A 547 -47.33 -10.77 26.91
N VAL A 548 -46.10 -11.30 26.85
CA VAL A 548 -45.24 -11.22 25.68
C VAL A 548 -45.93 -12.01 24.57
N GLN A 549 -46.26 -11.34 23.47
CA GLN A 549 -46.83 -12.02 22.30
C GLN A 549 -45.82 -13.03 21.77
N PRO A 550 -46.25 -14.22 21.31
CA PRO A 550 -45.33 -15.20 20.75
C PRO A 550 -44.60 -14.60 19.55
N PRO A 551 -43.29 -14.89 19.38
CA PRO A 551 -42.49 -14.33 18.30
C PRO A 551 -43.09 -14.77 16.97
N ARG A 552 -43.25 -13.84 16.03
CA ARG A 552 -43.84 -14.10 14.70
C ARG A 552 -42.77 -14.30 13.64
N THR A 553 -41.58 -13.75 13.86
CA THR A 553 -40.44 -13.85 12.94
C THR A 553 -39.25 -14.61 13.54
N VAL A 554 -38.33 -15.05 12.69
CA VAL A 554 -37.11 -15.76 13.10
C VAL A 554 -36.19 -14.84 13.92
N GLU A 555 -36.10 -13.56 13.58
CA GLU A 555 -35.35 -12.56 14.33
C GLU A 555 -35.97 -12.32 15.72
N GLU A 556 -37.30 -12.14 15.80
CA GLU A 556 -37.99 -11.98 17.09
C GLU A 556 -37.76 -13.18 18.02
N ARG A 557 -37.81 -14.40 17.47
CA ARG A 557 -37.52 -15.63 18.23
C ARG A 557 -36.06 -15.70 18.68
N SER A 558 -35.13 -15.21 17.87
CA SER A 558 -33.70 -15.19 18.17
C SER A 558 -33.38 -14.16 19.25
N GLN A 559 -33.99 -12.99 19.16
CA GLN A 559 -33.91 -11.92 20.15
C GLN A 559 -34.55 -12.33 21.48
N GLU A 560 -35.71 -13.01 21.44
CA GLU A 560 -36.35 -13.52 22.65
C GLU A 560 -35.49 -14.60 23.33
N ARG A 561 -34.90 -15.51 22.55
CA ARG A 561 -33.94 -16.50 23.08
C ARG A 561 -32.68 -15.84 23.65
N TYR A 562 -32.19 -14.76 23.04
CA TYR A 562 -31.10 -13.95 23.58
C TYR A 562 -31.46 -13.42 24.98
N TYR A 563 -32.60 -12.75 25.13
CA TYR A 563 -33.06 -12.24 26.43
C TYR A 563 -33.35 -13.33 27.46
N GLN A 564 -33.91 -14.48 27.04
CA GLN A 564 -34.12 -15.64 27.93
C GLN A 564 -32.78 -16.21 28.44
N SER A 565 -31.72 -16.15 27.63
CA SER A 565 -30.40 -16.61 28.04
C SER A 565 -29.61 -15.57 28.85
N ARG A 566 -30.11 -14.33 28.98
CA ARG A 566 -29.45 -13.21 29.68
C ARG A 566 -30.46 -12.40 30.53
N PRO A 567 -30.67 -12.77 31.80
CA PRO A 567 -31.72 -12.23 32.67
C PRO A 567 -31.76 -10.69 32.81
N TYR A 568 -30.60 -10.02 32.68
CA TYR A 568 -30.49 -8.57 32.85
C TYR A 568 -30.34 -7.80 31.53
N ALA A 569 -30.16 -8.48 30.39
CA ALA A 569 -29.90 -7.81 29.10
C ALA A 569 -31.05 -6.87 28.71
N ARG A 570 -32.31 -7.28 28.97
CA ARG A 570 -33.49 -6.46 28.63
C ARG A 570 -33.58 -5.16 29.42
N ALA A 571 -33.18 -5.18 30.69
CA ALA A 571 -33.16 -4.00 31.55
C ALA A 571 -31.98 -3.07 31.21
N VAL A 572 -30.82 -3.64 30.89
CA VAL A 572 -29.64 -2.87 30.47
C VAL A 572 -29.84 -2.23 29.10
N ASP A 573 -30.44 -2.93 28.14
CA ASP A 573 -30.74 -2.39 26.81
C ASP A 573 -31.76 -1.23 26.88
N LYS A 574 -32.68 -1.27 27.85
CA LYS A 574 -33.75 -0.28 28.00
C LYS A 574 -33.33 0.95 28.82
N ASP A 575 -32.76 0.72 30.00
CA ASP A 575 -32.55 1.75 31.04
C ASP A 575 -31.06 1.94 31.39
N GLY A 576 -30.16 1.27 30.65
CA GLY A 576 -28.72 1.25 30.89
C GLY A 576 -28.31 0.49 32.15
N VAL A 577 -27.01 0.35 32.39
CA VAL A 577 -26.48 -0.29 33.62
C VAL A 577 -26.87 0.50 34.88
N SER A 578 -27.14 1.80 34.74
CA SER A 578 -27.65 2.67 35.80
C SER A 578 -29.06 2.28 36.29
N GLY A 579 -29.88 1.67 35.44
CA GLY A 579 -31.24 1.23 35.77
C GLY A 579 -31.28 -0.03 36.65
N LEU A 580 -30.15 -0.72 36.82
CA LEU A 580 -30.05 -1.90 37.68
C LEU A 580 -29.84 -1.52 39.16
N SER A 581 -30.44 -2.31 40.05
CA SER A 581 -30.18 -2.21 41.49
C SER A 581 -28.69 -2.49 41.78
N PRO A 582 -28.12 -2.03 42.91
CA PRO A 582 -26.73 -2.33 43.26
C PRO A 582 -26.41 -3.84 43.28
N ALA A 583 -27.37 -4.68 43.69
CA ALA A 583 -27.22 -6.13 43.67
C ALA A 583 -27.25 -6.70 42.24
N ASP A 584 -28.15 -6.22 41.39
CA ASP A 584 -28.27 -6.67 40.00
C ASP A 584 -27.09 -6.22 39.13
N ARG A 585 -26.47 -5.07 39.43
CA ARG A 585 -25.24 -4.63 38.78
C ARG A 585 -24.08 -5.58 39.03
N ILE A 586 -23.94 -6.08 40.26
CA ILE A 586 -22.90 -7.07 40.61
C ILE A 586 -23.16 -8.38 39.88
N ALA A 587 -24.41 -8.84 39.81
CA ALA A 587 -24.79 -10.05 39.09
C ALA A 587 -24.58 -9.91 37.56
N TRP A 588 -24.96 -8.77 36.98
CA TRP A 588 -24.72 -8.47 35.57
C TRP A 588 -23.22 -8.41 35.25
N ALA A 589 -22.42 -7.68 36.04
CA ALA A 589 -20.96 -7.62 35.86
C ALA A 589 -20.30 -9.00 35.97
N SER A 590 -20.76 -9.82 36.92
CA SER A 590 -20.32 -11.21 37.09
C SER A 590 -20.65 -12.08 35.87
N SER A 591 -21.80 -11.86 35.21
CA SER A 591 -22.18 -12.56 33.98
C SER A 591 -21.32 -12.19 32.76
N GLN A 592 -20.83 -10.96 32.68
CA GLN A 592 -19.90 -10.54 31.63
C GLN A 592 -18.53 -11.18 31.79
N LEU A 593 -18.04 -11.25 33.04
CA LEU A 593 -16.80 -11.96 33.39
C LEU A 593 -16.85 -13.45 33.04
N LEU A 594 -18.01 -14.10 33.18
CA LEU A 594 -18.20 -15.51 32.84
C LEU A 594 -18.19 -15.78 31.33
N ASN A 595 -18.77 -14.87 30.53
CA ASN A 595 -18.74 -14.97 29.06
C ASN A 595 -17.32 -14.71 28.51
N ALA A 596 -16.54 -13.82 29.13
CA ALA A 596 -15.12 -13.63 28.83
C ALA A 596 -14.28 -14.88 29.20
N ALA A 597 -14.60 -15.55 30.31
CA ALA A 597 -13.91 -16.78 30.72
C ALA A 597 -14.26 -18.02 29.86
N SER A 598 -15.48 -18.09 29.31
CA SER A 598 -15.96 -19.22 28.49
C SER A 598 -15.67 -19.08 26.98
N ALA A 599 -15.45 -17.86 26.48
CA ALA A 599 -14.91 -17.62 25.13
C ALA A 599 -13.44 -18.07 25.00
N SER A 600 -12.75 -18.31 26.12
CA SER A 600 -11.40 -18.86 26.17
C SER A 600 -11.42 -20.39 26.08
N SER A 601 -11.68 -20.90 24.86
CA SER A 601 -11.24 -22.26 24.51
C SER A 601 -9.72 -22.36 24.28
N SER A 602 -9.02 -21.23 24.36
CA SER A 602 -7.55 -21.12 24.29
C SER A 602 -6.86 -21.13 25.66
N ALA A 603 -7.58 -21.44 26.75
CA ALA A 603 -7.01 -21.62 28.07
C ALA A 603 -6.23 -22.95 28.19
N ARG A 604 -5.05 -23.03 27.56
CA ARG A 604 -3.98 -23.97 27.94
C ARG A 604 -2.70 -23.29 28.44
N ASN A 605 -2.65 -21.95 28.51
CA ASN A 605 -1.56 -21.23 29.17
C ASN A 605 -2.09 -20.52 30.42
N GLY A 606 -1.65 -20.99 31.59
CA GLY A 606 -2.17 -20.63 32.91
C GLY A 606 -1.96 -19.18 33.33
N ARG A 607 -2.96 -18.33 33.06
CA ARG A 607 -3.28 -17.18 33.93
C ARG A 607 -4.72 -17.31 34.40
N HIS A 608 -4.88 -17.61 35.68
CA HIS A 608 -6.15 -17.39 36.37
C HIS A 608 -6.42 -15.88 36.39
N LEU A 609 -7.35 -15.39 35.55
CA LEU A 609 -7.79 -13.98 35.49
C LEU A 609 -8.34 -13.44 36.82
N LEU A 610 -8.60 -14.33 37.79
CA LEU A 610 -9.11 -14.00 39.12
C LEU A 610 -8.30 -14.77 40.15
N SER A 611 -7.95 -14.11 41.27
CA SER A 611 -7.35 -14.80 42.42
C SER A 611 -8.26 -15.94 42.90
N ASN A 612 -7.72 -16.96 43.59
CA ASN A 612 -8.53 -18.07 44.12
C ASN A 612 -9.70 -17.61 45.01
N LYS A 613 -9.56 -16.45 45.67
CA LYS A 613 -10.63 -15.80 46.43
C LYS A 613 -11.67 -15.19 45.49
N ALA A 614 -11.24 -14.37 44.53
CA ALA A 614 -12.14 -13.73 43.57
C ALA A 614 -12.89 -14.75 42.68
N HIS A 615 -12.27 -15.89 42.35
CA HIS A 615 -12.91 -16.97 41.61
C HIS A 615 -13.98 -17.67 42.45
N LYS A 616 -13.72 -17.95 43.73
CA LYS A 616 -14.74 -18.49 44.66
C LYS A 616 -15.88 -17.50 44.90
N ASP A 617 -15.55 -16.21 44.98
CA ASP A 617 -16.53 -15.15 45.17
C ASP A 617 -17.42 -15.01 43.92
N LEU A 618 -16.83 -15.03 42.73
CA LEU A 618 -17.57 -15.05 41.46
C LEU A 618 -18.54 -16.23 41.38
N TRP A 619 -18.08 -17.46 41.62
CA TRP A 619 -18.94 -18.66 41.61
C TRP A 619 -20.04 -18.63 42.68
N ARG A 620 -19.76 -18.04 43.84
CA ARG A 620 -20.76 -17.81 44.88
C ARG A 620 -21.86 -16.87 44.40
N TYR A 621 -21.50 -15.72 43.82
CA TYR A 621 -22.47 -14.77 43.26
C TYR A 621 -23.30 -15.37 42.10
N ILE A 622 -22.67 -16.15 41.21
CA ILE A 622 -23.36 -16.83 40.10
C ILE A 622 -24.41 -17.82 40.61
N ASN A 623 -24.07 -18.60 41.63
CA ASN A 623 -24.98 -19.57 42.23
C ASN A 623 -26.09 -18.90 43.04
N GLU A 624 -25.77 -17.82 43.79
CA GLU A 624 -26.75 -17.03 44.52
C GLU A 624 -27.76 -16.32 43.59
N ALA A 625 -27.29 -15.85 42.43
CA ALA A 625 -28.11 -15.17 41.42
C ALA A 625 -28.72 -16.11 40.35
N SER A 626 -28.42 -17.42 40.38
CA SER A 626 -28.93 -18.43 39.43
C SER A 626 -28.71 -18.09 37.95
N LEU A 627 -27.52 -17.62 37.59
CA LEU A 627 -27.23 -17.14 36.23
C LEU A 627 -26.97 -18.30 35.22
N PRO A 628 -27.44 -18.22 33.96
CA PRO A 628 -27.17 -19.24 32.94
C PRO A 628 -25.69 -19.33 32.57
N LEU A 629 -25.15 -20.56 32.48
CA LEU A 629 -23.73 -20.81 32.15
C LEU A 629 -23.38 -20.64 30.66
N ARG A 630 -24.38 -20.67 29.76
CA ARG A 630 -24.22 -20.44 28.32
C ARG A 630 -25.23 -19.38 27.89
N CYS A 631 -24.72 -18.21 27.51
CA CYS A 631 -25.53 -17.13 26.98
C CYS A 631 -25.41 -17.08 25.46
N LEU A 632 -26.53 -16.80 24.77
CA LEU A 632 -26.46 -16.50 23.34
C LEU A 632 -25.80 -15.13 23.13
N LYS A 633 -25.11 -14.97 22.00
CA LYS A 633 -24.61 -13.66 21.56
C LYS A 633 -25.79 -12.79 21.13
N GLN A 634 -25.65 -11.48 21.27
CA GLN A 634 -26.65 -10.54 20.78
C GLN A 634 -26.75 -10.69 19.25
N PRO A 635 -27.95 -10.91 18.69
CA PRO A 635 -28.16 -10.80 17.25
C PRO A 635 -27.79 -9.38 16.80
N ALA A 636 -27.11 -9.25 15.67
CA ALA A 636 -26.82 -7.92 15.12
C ALA A 636 -28.14 -7.24 14.73
N PRO A 637 -28.34 -5.95 15.04
CA PRO A 637 -29.56 -5.25 14.63
C PRO A 637 -29.68 -5.24 13.10
N ALA A 638 -30.91 -5.31 12.59
CA ALA A 638 -31.16 -5.12 11.16
C ALA A 638 -30.59 -3.75 10.73
N PRO A 639 -29.85 -3.67 9.61
CA PRO A 639 -29.27 -2.41 9.15
C PRO A 639 -30.39 -1.39 8.90
N ALA A 640 -30.30 -0.23 9.55
CA ALA A 640 -31.25 0.85 9.39
C ALA A 640 -31.05 1.51 8.02
N GLY A 641 -32.09 1.49 7.18
CA GLY A 641 -32.17 2.27 5.95
C GLY A 641 -31.45 1.66 4.74
N GLY A 642 -32.05 0.66 4.10
CA GLY A 642 -31.94 0.37 2.65
C GLY A 642 -30.56 0.06 2.02
N ALA A 643 -29.44 0.34 2.68
CA ALA A 643 -28.10 0.17 2.13
C ALA A 643 -27.71 -1.31 2.12
N GLN A 644 -27.25 -1.78 0.96
CA GLN A 644 -26.77 -3.15 0.77
C GLN A 644 -25.42 -3.34 1.47
N PRO A 645 -25.28 -4.32 2.38
CA PRO A 645 -23.95 -4.86 2.67
C PRO A 645 -23.45 -5.66 1.44
N PRO A 646 -22.14 -5.69 1.17
CA PRO A 646 -21.59 -6.40 0.01
C PRO A 646 -22.01 -7.87 0.01
N LEU A 647 -22.41 -8.38 -1.16
CA LEU A 647 -22.69 -9.79 -1.35
C LEU A 647 -21.43 -10.60 -1.01
N PRO A 648 -21.52 -11.65 -0.17
CA PRO A 648 -20.37 -12.50 0.07
C PRO A 648 -19.94 -13.16 -1.24
N LEU A 649 -18.63 -13.14 -1.50
CA LEU A 649 -18.02 -13.82 -2.65
C LEU A 649 -18.47 -15.30 -2.70
N PRO A 650 -18.65 -15.88 -3.90
CA PRO A 650 -19.01 -17.28 -4.03
C PRO A 650 -18.01 -18.18 -3.29
N GLY A 651 -18.45 -18.84 -2.23
CA GLY A 651 -17.61 -19.74 -1.41
C GLY A 651 -17.17 -19.19 -0.06
N ALA A 652 -17.48 -17.94 0.29
CA ALA A 652 -17.19 -17.40 1.62
C ALA A 652 -18.04 -18.05 2.72
N LYS A 653 -17.43 -18.40 3.86
CA LYS A 653 -18.17 -18.81 5.07
C LYS A 653 -18.99 -17.61 5.59
N PRO A 654 -20.23 -17.81 6.05
CA PRO A 654 -21.02 -16.71 6.62
C PRO A 654 -20.27 -16.09 7.79
N ALA A 655 -20.25 -14.75 7.83
CA ALA A 655 -19.56 -13.96 8.85
C ALA A 655 -19.94 -14.44 10.27
N PRO A 656 -18.99 -14.51 11.21
CA PRO A 656 -19.23 -14.98 12.56
C PRO A 656 -19.94 -13.91 13.40
N GLY A 657 -21.21 -13.65 13.09
CA GLY A 657 -22.03 -12.66 13.79
C GLY A 657 -23.45 -12.61 13.25
N GLY A 658 -24.32 -13.50 13.72
CA GLY A 658 -25.77 -13.28 13.91
C GLY A 658 -26.66 -12.73 12.78
N ILE A 659 -26.19 -12.49 11.55
CA ILE A 659 -26.98 -11.89 10.47
C ILE A 659 -27.60 -13.00 9.61
N TRP A 660 -28.94 -13.06 9.52
CA TRP A 660 -29.66 -14.10 8.76
C TRP A 660 -29.49 -14.00 7.23
N GLY A 661 -28.92 -12.89 6.74
CA GLY A 661 -28.75 -12.57 5.32
C GLY A 661 -30.03 -12.03 4.66
N ARG A 662 -29.95 -11.67 3.37
CA ARG A 662 -31.11 -11.27 2.55
C ARG A 662 -31.40 -12.32 1.47
N ASP A 663 -32.64 -12.42 1.03
CA ASP A 663 -33.05 -13.29 -0.08
C ASP A 663 -32.91 -12.60 -1.45
N ARG A 664 -33.33 -13.29 -2.53
CA ARG A 664 -33.27 -12.78 -3.92
C ARG A 664 -34.06 -11.49 -4.16
N SER A 665 -35.02 -11.16 -3.31
CA SER A 665 -35.84 -9.94 -3.37
C SER A 665 -35.27 -8.82 -2.51
N GLY A 666 -34.11 -9.06 -1.87
CA GLY A 666 -33.53 -8.15 -0.89
C GLY A 666 -34.21 -8.19 0.48
N ARG A 667 -35.22 -9.06 0.72
CA ARG A 667 -35.89 -9.18 2.01
C ARG A 667 -34.97 -9.85 3.03
N TYR A 668 -34.89 -9.29 4.23
CA TYR A 668 -34.05 -9.83 5.30
C TYR A 668 -34.64 -11.15 5.80
N VAL A 669 -33.82 -12.20 5.85
CA VAL A 669 -34.27 -13.56 6.23
C VAL A 669 -34.71 -13.60 7.70
N GLY A 670 -34.24 -12.69 8.55
CA GLY A 670 -34.72 -12.55 9.92
C GLY A 670 -36.20 -12.15 10.01
N GLU A 671 -36.77 -11.53 8.97
CA GLU A 671 -38.18 -11.12 8.89
C GLU A 671 -39.11 -12.25 8.41
N TYR A 672 -38.58 -13.46 8.19
CA TYR A 672 -39.38 -14.59 7.76
C TYR A 672 -40.29 -15.08 8.89
N THR A 673 -41.52 -15.44 8.56
CA THR A 673 -42.36 -16.30 9.39
C THR A 673 -41.74 -17.70 9.50
N PHE A 674 -42.16 -18.47 10.49
CA PHE A 674 -41.61 -19.83 10.66
C PHE A 674 -41.87 -20.74 9.47
N ASP A 675 -43.04 -20.63 8.84
CA ASP A 675 -43.41 -21.42 7.67
C ASP A 675 -42.55 -21.04 6.45
N GLU A 676 -42.32 -19.75 6.22
CA GLU A 676 -41.42 -19.25 5.16
C GLU A 676 -39.98 -19.72 5.39
N PHE A 677 -39.51 -19.69 6.64
CA PHE A 677 -38.16 -20.15 6.99
C PHE A 677 -38.01 -21.65 6.84
N GLN A 678 -39.03 -22.42 7.23
CA GLN A 678 -39.05 -23.87 7.04
C GLN A 678 -39.02 -24.25 5.56
N LEU A 679 -39.86 -23.61 4.74
CA LEU A 679 -39.85 -23.82 3.29
C LEU A 679 -38.48 -23.49 2.67
N ARG A 680 -37.85 -22.41 3.12
CA ARG A 680 -36.48 -22.05 2.70
C ARG A 680 -35.45 -23.09 3.13
N ALA A 681 -35.55 -23.63 4.34
CA ALA A 681 -34.68 -24.68 4.85
C ALA A 681 -34.83 -25.98 4.04
N GLU A 682 -36.05 -26.38 3.71
CA GLU A 682 -36.34 -27.54 2.86
C GLU A 682 -35.72 -27.40 1.46
N LYS A 683 -35.83 -26.21 0.84
CA LYS A 683 -35.18 -25.90 -0.44
C LYS A 683 -33.66 -25.99 -0.36
N ARG A 684 -33.04 -25.50 0.73
CA ARG A 684 -31.57 -25.60 0.93
C ARG A 684 -31.10 -27.06 1.09
N VAL A 685 -31.88 -27.87 1.81
CA VAL A 685 -31.59 -29.30 1.97
C VAL A 685 -31.70 -30.02 0.62
N ARG A 686 -32.74 -29.71 -0.17
CA ARG A 686 -32.90 -30.25 -1.52
C ARG A 686 -31.79 -29.81 -2.48
N LEU A 687 -31.34 -28.55 -2.40
CA LEU A 687 -30.20 -28.09 -3.19
C LEU A 687 -28.93 -28.87 -2.83
N SER A 688 -28.65 -29.02 -1.53
CA SER A 688 -27.47 -29.75 -1.06
C SER A 688 -27.48 -31.21 -1.51
N SER A 689 -28.64 -31.88 -1.51
CA SER A 689 -28.75 -33.27 -1.96
C SER A 689 -28.52 -33.41 -3.47
N LEU A 690 -29.04 -32.47 -4.28
CA LEU A 690 -28.82 -32.46 -5.72
C LEU A 690 -27.36 -32.15 -6.08
N GLU A 691 -26.68 -31.26 -5.34
CA GLU A 691 -25.26 -30.96 -5.53
C GLU A 691 -24.36 -32.15 -5.22
N VAL A 692 -24.67 -32.91 -4.15
CA VAL A 692 -23.96 -34.17 -3.86
C VAL A 692 -24.20 -35.20 -4.98
N ALA A 693 -25.42 -35.32 -5.47
CA ALA A 693 -25.73 -36.23 -6.58
C ALA A 693 -25.03 -35.82 -7.90
N HIS A 694 -24.88 -34.51 -8.14
CA HIS A 694 -24.10 -33.97 -9.26
C HIS A 694 -22.62 -34.37 -9.15
N GLN A 695 -22.00 -34.23 -7.98
CA GLN A 695 -20.61 -34.65 -7.76
C GLN A 695 -20.40 -36.16 -7.99
N VAL A 696 -21.37 -36.99 -7.57
CA VAL A 696 -21.34 -38.44 -7.83
C VAL A 696 -21.41 -38.73 -9.34
N PHE A 697 -22.23 -38.00 -10.10
CA PHE A 697 -22.27 -38.13 -11.56
C PHE A 697 -20.95 -37.71 -12.21
N VAL A 698 -20.34 -36.60 -11.77
CA VAL A 698 -19.03 -36.13 -12.28
C VAL A 698 -17.97 -37.21 -12.09
N ALA A 699 -17.85 -37.78 -10.89
CA ALA A 699 -16.92 -38.88 -10.62
C ALA A 699 -17.19 -40.14 -11.47
N LYS A 700 -18.48 -40.46 -11.71
CA LYS A 700 -18.89 -41.58 -12.58
C LYS A 700 -18.49 -41.35 -14.05
N ARG A 701 -18.58 -40.09 -14.52
CA ARG A 701 -18.20 -39.68 -15.88
C ARG A 701 -16.69 -39.71 -16.08
N GLU A 702 -15.91 -39.25 -15.10
CA GLU A 702 -14.44 -39.32 -15.12
C GLU A 702 -13.93 -40.76 -15.12
N ALA A 703 -14.62 -41.66 -14.43
CA ALA A 703 -14.35 -43.10 -14.45
C ALA A 703 -14.82 -43.82 -15.74
N GLY A 704 -15.41 -43.10 -16.70
CA GLY A 704 -15.89 -43.66 -17.97
C GLY A 704 -17.14 -44.56 -17.87
N ASN A 705 -17.87 -44.51 -16.75
CA ASN A 705 -18.94 -45.45 -16.41
C ASN A 705 -20.36 -44.86 -16.57
N THR A 706 -20.58 -43.92 -17.49
CA THR A 706 -21.88 -43.23 -17.67
C THR A 706 -22.77 -43.85 -18.76
N THR A 707 -24.06 -43.98 -18.48
CA THR A 707 -25.09 -44.40 -19.45
C THR A 707 -25.85 -43.20 -20.05
N PRO A 708 -26.54 -43.34 -21.19
CA PRO A 708 -27.39 -42.29 -21.75
C PRO A 708 -28.52 -41.82 -20.81
N GLN A 709 -28.99 -42.72 -19.95
CA GLN A 709 -29.99 -42.40 -18.93
C GLN A 709 -29.38 -41.52 -17.83
N ASP A 710 -28.16 -41.82 -17.37
CA ASP A 710 -27.44 -40.98 -16.40
C ASP A 710 -27.26 -39.54 -16.92
N ILE A 711 -27.02 -39.37 -18.22
CA ILE A 711 -26.85 -38.05 -18.86
C ILE A 711 -28.18 -37.28 -18.87
N THR A 712 -29.29 -37.95 -19.17
CA THR A 712 -30.63 -37.33 -19.17
C THR A 712 -31.04 -36.92 -17.76
N GLU A 713 -30.81 -37.79 -16.78
CA GLU A 713 -31.08 -37.51 -15.36
C GLU A 713 -30.18 -36.39 -14.82
N GLU A 714 -28.93 -36.32 -15.27
CA GLU A 714 -28.01 -35.22 -14.94
C GLU A 714 -28.46 -33.88 -15.52
N LYS A 715 -28.97 -33.86 -16.77
CA LYS A 715 -29.52 -32.63 -17.36
C LYS A 715 -30.68 -32.09 -16.53
N GLN A 716 -31.61 -32.96 -16.13
CA GLN A 716 -32.72 -32.57 -15.26
C GLN A 716 -32.22 -32.11 -13.88
N ARG A 717 -31.23 -32.79 -13.31
CA ARG A 717 -30.62 -32.43 -12.01
C ARG A 717 -29.98 -31.04 -12.04
N ARG A 718 -29.25 -30.71 -13.11
CA ARG A 718 -28.65 -29.38 -13.31
C ARG A 718 -29.71 -28.30 -13.49
N ALA A 719 -30.80 -28.59 -14.20
CA ALA A 719 -31.94 -27.67 -14.29
C ALA A 719 -32.61 -27.43 -12.92
N ASP A 720 -32.81 -28.47 -12.12
CA ASP A 720 -33.37 -28.36 -10.76
C ASP A 720 -32.45 -27.56 -9.81
N ILE A 721 -31.12 -27.78 -9.89
CA ILE A 721 -30.12 -26.99 -9.15
C ILE A 721 -30.19 -25.51 -9.56
N ALA A 722 -30.37 -25.23 -10.86
CA ALA A 722 -30.53 -23.88 -11.39
C ALA A 722 -31.75 -23.16 -10.84
N VAL A 723 -32.91 -23.82 -10.85
CA VAL A 723 -34.13 -23.28 -10.27
C VAL A 723 -33.95 -23.01 -8.78
N LEU A 724 -33.37 -23.95 -8.02
CA LEU A 724 -33.20 -23.79 -6.57
C LEU A 724 -32.18 -22.70 -6.18
N LYS A 725 -31.05 -22.58 -6.90
CA LYS A 725 -30.07 -21.50 -6.66
C LYS A 725 -30.65 -20.13 -7.00
N MET A 726 -31.40 -20.04 -8.10
CA MET A 726 -32.11 -18.82 -8.49
C MET A 726 -33.20 -18.44 -7.46
N GLU A 727 -33.94 -19.43 -6.94
CA GLU A 727 -34.95 -19.20 -5.91
C GLU A 727 -34.37 -18.81 -4.54
N LEU A 728 -33.23 -19.38 -4.15
CA LEU A 728 -32.64 -19.17 -2.83
C LEU A 728 -31.74 -17.93 -2.74
N TYR A 729 -30.97 -17.66 -3.81
CA TYR A 729 -29.83 -16.74 -3.78
C TYR A 729 -29.83 -15.70 -4.90
N GLY A 730 -30.71 -15.82 -5.91
CA GLY A 730 -30.67 -14.95 -7.09
C GLY A 730 -29.41 -15.15 -7.96
N GLN A 731 -28.60 -16.16 -7.65
CA GLN A 731 -27.42 -16.54 -8.43
C GLN A 731 -27.85 -17.46 -9.58
N ARG A 732 -27.34 -17.18 -10.80
CA ARG A 732 -27.36 -18.13 -11.92
C ARG A 732 -26.66 -19.41 -11.44
N ALA A 733 -27.26 -20.59 -11.61
CA ALA A 733 -26.50 -21.80 -11.35
C ALA A 733 -25.40 -21.96 -12.38
N GLY A 734 -24.22 -22.28 -11.89
CA GLY A 734 -23.03 -22.42 -12.71
C GLY A 734 -22.37 -21.05 -12.88
N GLY A 735 -21.24 -20.85 -12.21
CA GLY A 735 -20.31 -19.76 -12.57
C GLY A 735 -19.70 -19.93 -13.96
N SER A 736 -20.21 -20.87 -14.77
CA SER A 736 -19.73 -21.26 -16.08
C SER A 736 -20.92 -21.53 -17.02
N TYR A 737 -20.87 -20.96 -18.23
CA TYR A 737 -21.88 -21.09 -19.28
C TYR A 737 -22.03 -22.54 -19.76
N SER A 738 -20.94 -23.33 -19.73
CA SER A 738 -20.97 -24.77 -20.03
C SER A 738 -21.85 -25.58 -19.08
N GLN A 739 -22.13 -25.03 -17.89
CA GLN A 739 -22.94 -25.65 -16.85
C GLN A 739 -24.41 -25.19 -16.88
N ASP A 740 -24.76 -24.17 -17.68
CA ASP A 740 -26.11 -23.64 -17.81
C ASP A 740 -26.85 -24.35 -18.96
N PRO A 741 -27.93 -25.13 -18.69
CA PRO A 741 -28.69 -25.83 -19.73
C PRO A 741 -29.30 -24.92 -20.80
N GLU A 742 -29.45 -23.61 -20.53
CA GLU A 742 -29.89 -22.61 -21.51
C GLU A 742 -28.88 -22.41 -22.66
N TRP A 743 -27.65 -22.89 -22.51
CA TRP A 743 -26.56 -22.75 -23.47
C TRP A 743 -26.15 -24.08 -24.13
N ASP A 744 -26.85 -25.19 -23.85
CA ASP A 744 -26.56 -26.52 -24.41
C ASP A 744 -26.62 -26.59 -25.95
N ASP A 745 -27.35 -25.67 -26.59
CA ASP A 745 -27.48 -25.55 -28.06
C ASP A 745 -26.38 -24.69 -28.70
N VAL A 746 -25.56 -23.99 -27.90
CA VAL A 746 -24.53 -23.08 -28.38
C VAL A 746 -23.16 -23.70 -28.19
N GLU A 747 -22.45 -23.93 -29.29
CA GLU A 747 -21.05 -24.37 -29.27
C GLU A 747 -20.12 -23.15 -29.11
N PRO A 748 -19.34 -23.04 -28.01
CA PRO A 748 -18.48 -21.87 -27.76
C PRO A 748 -17.33 -21.78 -28.76
N ILE A 749 -17.02 -20.56 -29.22
CA ILE A 749 -15.92 -20.28 -30.16
C ILE A 749 -14.78 -19.62 -29.40
N ALA A 750 -13.78 -20.41 -28.98
CA ALA A 750 -12.61 -19.90 -28.27
C ALA A 750 -11.88 -18.79 -29.05
N LEU A 751 -11.35 -17.80 -28.32
CA LEU A 751 -10.39 -16.85 -28.86
C LEU A 751 -9.04 -17.55 -28.95
N VAL A 752 -8.63 -17.91 -30.17
CA VAL A 752 -7.30 -18.47 -30.45
C VAL A 752 -6.43 -17.37 -31.00
N GLU A 753 -5.42 -16.97 -30.24
CA GLU A 753 -4.41 -16.03 -30.70
C GLU A 753 -3.32 -16.79 -31.48
N PRO A 754 -2.78 -16.20 -32.57
CA PRO A 754 -1.75 -16.84 -33.36
C PRO A 754 -0.45 -17.02 -32.58
N GLU A 755 0.31 -18.06 -32.90
CA GLU A 755 1.61 -18.33 -32.28
C GLU A 755 2.56 -17.14 -32.51
N GLY A 756 3.12 -16.59 -31.43
CA GLY A 756 3.93 -15.37 -31.47
C GLY A 756 3.14 -14.05 -31.44
N ALA A 757 1.85 -14.07 -31.08
CA ALA A 757 1.06 -12.86 -30.85
C ALA A 757 1.79 -11.90 -29.88
N LEU A 758 2.00 -10.66 -30.33
CA LEU A 758 2.85 -9.66 -29.66
C LEU A 758 2.29 -9.16 -28.32
N ALA A 759 0.98 -9.32 -28.09
CA ALA A 759 0.28 -8.83 -26.91
C ALA A 759 -0.81 -9.82 -26.47
N ALA A 760 -0.47 -11.12 -26.44
CA ALA A 760 -1.40 -12.16 -26.01
C ALA A 760 -1.85 -11.92 -24.55
N ILE A 761 -3.16 -11.90 -24.33
CA ILE A 761 -3.72 -11.64 -23.00
C ILE A 761 -4.09 -12.97 -22.35
N ALA A 762 -3.51 -13.26 -21.19
CA ALA A 762 -3.91 -14.39 -20.35
C ALA A 762 -5.25 -14.05 -19.66
N TYR A 763 -6.34 -14.15 -20.41
CA TYR A 763 -7.68 -13.84 -19.93
C TYR A 763 -8.07 -14.78 -18.76
N PRO A 764 -8.72 -14.26 -17.69
CA PRO A 764 -9.34 -15.11 -16.68
C PRO A 764 -10.30 -16.12 -17.31
N GLU A 765 -10.43 -17.31 -16.73
CA GLU A 765 -11.24 -18.40 -17.29
C GLU A 765 -12.70 -17.98 -17.51
N ALA A 766 -13.30 -17.29 -16.53
CA ALA A 766 -14.67 -16.77 -16.63
C ALA A 766 -14.85 -15.78 -17.80
N TYR A 767 -13.85 -14.93 -18.06
CA TYR A 767 -13.88 -13.99 -19.18
C TYR A 767 -13.69 -14.72 -20.52
N SER A 768 -12.72 -15.63 -20.58
CA SER A 768 -12.45 -16.45 -21.76
C SER A 768 -13.68 -17.26 -22.18
N GLU A 769 -14.36 -17.87 -21.21
CA GLU A 769 -15.59 -18.61 -21.44
C GLU A 769 -16.71 -17.69 -21.93
N ALA A 770 -17.01 -16.60 -21.23
CA ALA A 770 -18.06 -15.66 -21.63
C ALA A 770 -17.81 -15.10 -23.05
N ILE A 771 -16.57 -14.76 -23.38
CA ILE A 771 -16.18 -14.30 -24.72
C ILE A 771 -16.31 -15.40 -25.77
N SER A 772 -16.05 -16.66 -25.43
CA SER A 772 -16.23 -17.77 -26.36
C SER A 772 -17.71 -17.97 -26.75
N TYR A 773 -18.61 -17.81 -25.79
CA TYR A 773 -20.05 -17.82 -26.04
C TYR A 773 -20.52 -16.57 -26.79
N LEU A 774 -19.95 -15.39 -26.48
CA LEU A 774 -20.21 -14.16 -27.24
C LEU A 774 -19.85 -14.34 -28.71
N ARG A 775 -18.66 -14.85 -29.01
CA ARG A 775 -18.21 -15.12 -30.37
C ARG A 775 -19.13 -16.10 -31.11
N ALA A 776 -19.63 -17.12 -30.40
CA ALA A 776 -20.59 -18.08 -30.95
C ALA A 776 -21.90 -17.39 -31.37
N VAL A 777 -22.54 -16.66 -30.46
CA VAL A 777 -23.83 -15.98 -30.75
C VAL A 777 -23.68 -14.82 -31.73
N MET A 778 -22.49 -14.23 -31.85
CA MET A 778 -22.22 -13.18 -32.84
C MET A 778 -21.97 -13.72 -34.25
N THR A 779 -21.63 -15.01 -34.42
CA THR A 779 -21.41 -15.61 -35.76
C THR A 779 -22.70 -15.61 -36.59
N LYS A 780 -23.84 -15.82 -35.93
CA LYS A 780 -25.18 -15.60 -36.46
C LYS A 780 -25.92 -14.73 -35.45
N PRO A 781 -25.91 -13.39 -35.60
CA PRO A 781 -26.32 -12.45 -34.56
C PRO A 781 -27.65 -12.85 -33.90
N GLU A 782 -27.56 -13.40 -32.69
CA GLU A 782 -28.69 -13.85 -31.90
C GLU A 782 -29.20 -12.74 -31.00
N TYR A 783 -30.39 -12.21 -31.31
CA TYR A 783 -31.03 -11.18 -30.49
C TYR A 783 -32.05 -11.80 -29.54
N SER A 784 -31.58 -12.26 -28.37
CA SER A 784 -32.38 -12.97 -27.37
C SER A 784 -32.16 -12.44 -25.95
N ALA A 785 -33.06 -12.79 -25.03
CA ALA A 785 -32.92 -12.41 -23.62
C ALA A 785 -31.66 -13.03 -22.97
N ARG A 786 -31.24 -14.23 -23.38
CA ARG A 786 -30.00 -14.86 -22.90
C ARG A 786 -28.75 -14.14 -23.41
N SER A 787 -28.78 -13.64 -24.66
CA SER A 787 -27.71 -12.82 -25.23
C SER A 787 -27.63 -11.45 -24.54
N LEU A 788 -28.77 -10.84 -24.17
CA LEU A 788 -28.78 -9.61 -23.37
C LEU A 788 -28.06 -9.81 -22.02
N ARG A 789 -28.40 -10.88 -21.29
CA ARG A 789 -27.72 -11.24 -20.02
C ARG A 789 -26.24 -11.59 -20.20
N LEU A 790 -25.87 -12.20 -21.33
CA LEU A 790 -24.46 -12.44 -21.66
C LEU A 790 -23.70 -11.12 -21.81
N THR A 791 -24.25 -10.16 -22.55
CA THR A 791 -23.59 -8.85 -22.70
C THR A 791 -23.44 -8.10 -21.37
N GLU A 792 -24.44 -8.18 -20.49
CA GLU A 792 -24.37 -7.62 -19.14
C GLU A 792 -23.21 -8.21 -18.33
N HIS A 793 -23.08 -9.53 -18.32
CA HIS A 793 -21.98 -10.20 -17.62
C HIS A 793 -20.60 -9.84 -18.22
N ILE A 794 -20.48 -9.76 -19.53
CA ILE A 794 -19.18 -9.38 -20.14
C ILE A 794 -18.84 -7.93 -19.86
N ILE A 795 -19.84 -7.04 -19.82
CA ILE A 795 -19.65 -5.63 -19.44
C ILE A 795 -19.21 -5.50 -17.98
N SER A 796 -19.74 -6.32 -17.06
CA SER A 796 -19.27 -6.30 -15.67
C SER A 796 -17.83 -6.81 -15.52
N LEU A 797 -17.36 -7.68 -16.41
CA LEU A 797 -15.97 -8.15 -16.44
C LEU A 797 -15.00 -7.18 -17.16
N ASN A 798 -15.46 -6.56 -18.26
CA ASN A 798 -14.69 -5.59 -19.03
C ASN A 798 -15.61 -4.53 -19.66
N PRO A 799 -15.90 -3.44 -18.93
CA PRO A 799 -16.79 -2.39 -19.42
C PRO A 799 -16.17 -1.58 -20.57
N ALA A 800 -14.88 -1.73 -20.87
CA ALA A 800 -14.24 -1.07 -22.00
C ALA A 800 -14.38 -1.86 -23.33
N HIS A 801 -15.01 -3.04 -23.32
CA HIS A 801 -15.14 -3.87 -24.52
C HIS A 801 -16.19 -3.33 -25.51
N TYR A 802 -15.78 -2.42 -26.39
CA TYR A 802 -16.66 -1.70 -27.32
C TYR A 802 -17.56 -2.59 -28.20
N THR A 803 -17.07 -3.73 -28.69
CA THR A 803 -17.88 -4.66 -29.49
C THR A 803 -19.13 -5.16 -28.76
N VAL A 804 -19.01 -5.43 -27.46
CA VAL A 804 -20.11 -5.95 -26.63
C VAL A 804 -21.21 -4.89 -26.48
N TRP A 805 -20.82 -3.62 -26.31
CA TRP A 805 -21.76 -2.50 -26.22
C TRP A 805 -22.56 -2.30 -27.50
N LEU A 806 -21.91 -2.35 -28.67
CA LEU A 806 -22.61 -2.26 -29.96
C LEU A 806 -23.55 -3.45 -30.19
N TYR A 807 -23.14 -4.65 -29.79
CA TYR A 807 -23.98 -5.83 -29.86
C TYR A 807 -25.18 -5.74 -28.91
N ARG A 808 -24.95 -5.30 -27.66
CA ARG A 808 -26.01 -5.03 -26.68
C ARG A 808 -27.04 -4.04 -27.20
N PHE A 809 -26.60 -2.92 -27.77
CA PHE A 809 -27.50 -1.93 -28.36
C PHE A 809 -28.36 -2.53 -29.49
N SER A 810 -27.78 -3.41 -30.32
CA SER A 810 -28.53 -4.13 -31.35
C SER A 810 -29.59 -5.06 -30.75
N ILE A 811 -29.26 -5.77 -29.66
CA ILE A 811 -30.21 -6.62 -28.91
C ILE A 811 -31.33 -5.77 -28.30
N VAL A 812 -31.01 -4.66 -27.63
CA VAL A 812 -31.97 -3.72 -27.03
C VAL A 812 -32.99 -3.26 -28.08
N LYS A 813 -32.54 -2.86 -29.27
CA LYS A 813 -33.42 -2.46 -30.37
C LYS A 813 -34.27 -3.61 -30.91
N ALA A 814 -33.69 -4.79 -31.10
CA ALA A 814 -34.39 -5.95 -31.65
C ALA A 814 -35.48 -6.47 -30.68
N LEU A 815 -35.18 -6.50 -29.39
CA LEU A 815 -36.10 -6.92 -28.34
C LEU A 815 -37.09 -5.81 -27.92
N LYS A 816 -36.89 -4.57 -28.40
CA LYS A 816 -37.69 -3.39 -28.05
C LYS A 816 -37.73 -3.17 -26.53
N ILE A 817 -36.58 -3.33 -25.87
CA ILE A 817 -36.43 -2.95 -24.46
C ILE A 817 -36.68 -1.44 -24.34
N SER A 818 -37.40 -1.03 -23.30
CA SER A 818 -37.68 0.39 -23.09
C SER A 818 -36.37 1.14 -22.80
N VAL A 819 -36.27 2.40 -23.24
CA VAL A 819 -35.07 3.19 -23.00
C VAL A 819 -34.92 3.50 -21.52
N GLU A 820 -36.04 3.64 -20.82
CA GLU A 820 -36.11 3.84 -19.39
C GLU A 820 -35.51 2.65 -18.61
N ASP A 821 -35.87 1.42 -18.97
CA ASP A 821 -35.33 0.21 -18.31
C ASP A 821 -33.83 0.05 -18.58
N GLU A 822 -33.39 0.25 -19.83
CA GLU A 822 -31.97 0.14 -20.18
C GLU A 822 -31.14 1.28 -19.56
N THR A 823 -31.71 2.48 -19.42
CA THR A 823 -31.05 3.62 -18.75
C THR A 823 -30.95 3.38 -17.25
N ALA A 824 -31.96 2.78 -16.62
CA ALA A 824 -31.92 2.42 -15.21
C ALA A 824 -30.77 1.42 -14.93
N TRP A 825 -30.64 0.38 -15.75
CA TRP A 825 -29.49 -0.53 -15.68
C TRP A 825 -28.17 0.20 -15.93
N LEU A 826 -28.11 1.05 -16.96
CA LEU A 826 -26.89 1.78 -17.31
C LEU A 826 -26.45 2.75 -16.21
N ASN A 827 -27.38 3.31 -15.43
CA ASN A 827 -27.07 4.17 -14.29
C ASN A 827 -26.23 3.43 -13.23
N GLU A 828 -26.59 2.19 -12.91
CA GLU A 828 -25.83 1.35 -11.97
C GLU A 828 -24.42 1.06 -12.50
N VAL A 829 -24.32 0.69 -13.79
CA VAL A 829 -23.03 0.42 -14.43
C VAL A 829 -22.15 1.67 -14.47
N ALA A 830 -22.72 2.85 -14.73
CA ALA A 830 -22.02 4.12 -14.77
C ALA A 830 -21.49 4.56 -13.39
N LEU A 831 -22.27 4.35 -12.32
CA LEU A 831 -21.83 4.65 -10.94
C LEU A 831 -20.65 3.77 -10.51
N GLN A 832 -20.62 2.52 -10.96
CA GLN A 832 -19.51 1.59 -10.70
C GLN A 832 -18.28 1.88 -11.57
N ASN A 833 -18.43 2.60 -12.69
CA ASN A 833 -17.40 2.78 -13.71
C ASN A 833 -17.35 4.23 -14.22
N LEU A 834 -17.03 5.16 -13.32
CA LEU A 834 -17.11 6.62 -13.57
C LEU A 834 -16.38 7.09 -14.84
N LYS A 835 -15.24 6.47 -15.20
CA LYS A 835 -14.37 6.88 -16.31
C LYS A 835 -14.34 5.83 -17.43
N ASN A 836 -15.39 5.80 -18.25
CA ASN A 836 -15.53 4.84 -19.34
C ASN A 836 -16.24 5.44 -20.57
N TYR A 837 -15.58 5.46 -21.73
CA TYR A 837 -16.15 6.01 -22.96
C TYR A 837 -17.37 5.26 -23.47
N GLN A 838 -17.40 3.92 -23.35
CA GLN A 838 -18.43 3.07 -23.92
C GLN A 838 -19.78 3.28 -23.24
N ILE A 839 -19.79 3.52 -21.92
CA ILE A 839 -21.01 3.84 -21.15
C ILE A 839 -21.67 5.11 -21.69
N TRP A 840 -20.90 6.19 -21.82
CA TRP A 840 -21.41 7.49 -22.28
C TRP A 840 -21.80 7.46 -23.76
N HIS A 841 -21.08 6.67 -24.56
CA HIS A 841 -21.46 6.43 -25.95
C HIS A 841 -22.77 5.62 -26.07
N HIS A 842 -22.95 4.56 -25.26
CA HIS A 842 -24.19 3.79 -25.22
C HIS A 842 -25.37 4.67 -24.80
N ARG A 843 -25.17 5.51 -23.77
CA ARG A 843 -26.17 6.50 -23.34
C ARG A 843 -26.53 7.49 -24.46
N PHE A 844 -25.55 7.98 -25.20
CA PHE A 844 -25.76 8.80 -26.40
C PHE A 844 -26.63 8.09 -27.45
N LEU A 845 -26.33 6.82 -27.77
CA LEU A 845 -27.12 6.03 -28.73
C LEU A 845 -28.57 5.82 -28.27
N LEU A 846 -28.79 5.61 -26.97
CA LEU A 846 -30.13 5.52 -26.38
C LEU A 846 -30.88 6.85 -26.52
N ALA A 847 -30.24 7.97 -26.19
CA ALA A 847 -30.84 9.31 -26.33
C ALA A 847 -31.18 9.64 -27.79
N GLU A 848 -30.31 9.31 -28.75
CA GLU A 848 -30.55 9.50 -30.18
C GLU A 848 -31.73 8.66 -30.70
N CYS A 849 -31.93 7.44 -30.16
CA CYS A 849 -33.10 6.62 -30.52
C CYS A 849 -34.39 7.06 -29.83
N TYR A 850 -34.29 7.60 -28.62
CA TYR A 850 -35.45 7.98 -27.82
C TYR A 850 -36.01 9.34 -28.19
N TYR A 851 -35.15 10.34 -28.45
CA TYR A 851 -35.56 11.71 -28.72
C TYR A 851 -36.62 11.83 -29.84
N PRO A 852 -36.49 11.19 -31.02
CA PRO A 852 -37.51 11.25 -32.07
C PRO A 852 -38.89 10.74 -31.64
N GLN A 853 -38.95 9.86 -30.64
CA GLN A 853 -40.21 9.31 -30.12
C GLN A 853 -40.93 10.28 -29.18
N ILE A 854 -40.18 11.17 -28.51
CA ILE A 854 -40.71 12.15 -27.55
C ILE A 854 -40.73 13.58 -28.09
N ALA A 855 -40.07 13.87 -29.21
CA ALA A 855 -39.91 15.22 -29.77
C ALA A 855 -41.23 15.98 -30.00
N GLY A 856 -42.34 15.25 -30.22
CA GLY A 856 -43.68 15.83 -30.37
C GLY A 856 -44.34 16.30 -29.07
N SER A 857 -43.79 15.97 -27.89
CA SER A 857 -44.32 16.37 -26.58
C SER A 857 -43.27 17.14 -25.78
N PRO A 858 -43.41 18.48 -25.65
CA PRO A 858 -42.51 19.31 -24.87
C PRO A 858 -42.39 18.88 -23.41
N GLU A 859 -43.47 18.35 -22.82
CA GLU A 859 -43.51 17.87 -21.44
C GLU A 859 -42.58 16.67 -21.26
N ARG A 860 -42.65 15.69 -22.17
CA ARG A 860 -41.81 14.48 -22.12
C ARG A 860 -40.34 14.79 -22.40
N VAL A 861 -40.06 15.73 -23.30
CA VAL A 861 -38.68 16.21 -23.54
C VAL A 861 -38.12 16.87 -22.27
N THR A 862 -38.94 17.67 -21.58
CA THR A 862 -38.53 18.34 -20.34
C THR A 862 -38.32 17.35 -19.19
N GLU A 863 -39.18 16.35 -19.08
CA GLU A 863 -39.06 15.27 -18.08
C GLU A 863 -37.78 14.45 -18.31
N PHE A 864 -37.52 14.05 -19.55
CA PHE A 864 -36.29 13.34 -19.94
C PHE A 864 -35.04 14.18 -19.70
N ALA A 865 -35.07 15.48 -20.03
CA ALA A 865 -33.96 16.37 -19.74
C ALA A 865 -33.69 16.46 -18.23
N ARG A 866 -34.74 16.57 -17.41
CA ARG A 866 -34.59 16.63 -15.95
C ARG A 866 -33.99 15.35 -15.40
N SER A 867 -34.53 14.18 -15.77
CA SER A 867 -34.04 12.89 -15.28
C SER A 867 -32.58 12.65 -15.65
N GLU A 868 -32.17 12.99 -16.88
CA GLU A 868 -30.76 12.93 -17.28
C GLU A 868 -29.92 13.90 -16.44
N MET A 869 -30.30 15.17 -16.33
CA MET A 869 -29.52 16.16 -15.56
C MET A 869 -29.37 15.81 -14.08
N ASP A 870 -30.40 15.23 -13.46
CA ASP A 870 -30.35 14.74 -12.08
C ASP A 870 -29.33 13.60 -11.94
N PHE A 871 -29.34 12.65 -12.88
CA PHE A 871 -28.34 11.58 -12.89
C PHE A 871 -26.92 12.09 -13.15
N LEU A 872 -26.72 12.99 -14.11
CA LEU A 872 -25.40 13.59 -14.37
C LEU A 872 -24.89 14.35 -13.15
N THR A 873 -25.78 15.02 -12.41
CA THR A 873 -25.44 15.70 -11.16
C THR A 873 -25.02 14.70 -10.07
N THR A 874 -25.65 13.53 -10.02
CA THR A 874 -25.24 12.44 -9.13
C THR A 874 -23.82 11.96 -9.45
N ILE A 875 -23.49 11.73 -10.73
CA ILE A 875 -22.13 11.34 -11.13
C ILE A 875 -21.11 12.46 -10.84
N LEU A 876 -21.48 13.72 -11.08
CA LEU A 876 -20.60 14.87 -10.78
C LEU A 876 -20.43 15.10 -9.28
N ALA A 877 -21.29 14.57 -8.42
CA ALA A 877 -21.06 14.60 -6.98
C ALA A 877 -19.89 13.69 -6.57
N GLU A 878 -19.69 12.57 -7.28
CA GLU A 878 -18.56 11.65 -7.10
C GLU A 878 -17.27 12.17 -7.77
N ASP A 879 -17.37 12.67 -9.00
CA ASP A 879 -16.24 13.29 -9.74
C ASP A 879 -16.69 14.57 -10.45
N THR A 880 -16.52 15.71 -9.75
CA THR A 880 -16.93 17.04 -10.22
C THR A 880 -16.25 17.50 -11.51
N LYS A 881 -15.17 16.81 -11.94
CA LYS A 881 -14.37 17.15 -13.12
C LYS A 881 -14.44 16.07 -14.20
N ASN A 882 -15.37 15.11 -14.08
CA ASN A 882 -15.53 14.02 -15.04
C ASN A 882 -15.80 14.55 -16.47
N TYR A 883 -14.81 14.38 -17.35
CA TYR A 883 -14.84 14.90 -18.71
C TYR A 883 -15.98 14.33 -19.55
N HIS A 884 -16.28 13.04 -19.39
CA HIS A 884 -17.34 12.39 -20.17
C HIS A 884 -18.72 12.93 -19.81
N VAL A 885 -18.96 13.15 -18.51
CA VAL A 885 -20.22 13.69 -18.01
C VAL A 885 -20.43 15.10 -18.51
N TRP A 886 -19.43 15.97 -18.40
CA TRP A 886 -19.52 17.35 -18.89
C TRP A 886 -19.75 17.41 -20.40
N SER A 887 -19.06 16.57 -21.18
CA SER A 887 -19.24 16.49 -22.64
C SER A 887 -20.64 16.01 -23.00
N TYR A 888 -21.14 14.96 -22.33
CA TYR A 888 -22.49 14.44 -22.54
C TYR A 888 -23.57 15.44 -22.10
N ARG A 889 -23.33 16.19 -21.01
CA ARG A 889 -24.20 17.28 -20.54
C ARG A 889 -24.32 18.39 -21.59
N GLN A 890 -23.22 18.79 -22.21
CA GLN A 890 -23.23 19.77 -23.31
C GLN A 890 -24.00 19.28 -24.53
N TYR A 891 -23.82 18.00 -24.90
CA TYR A 891 -24.60 17.36 -25.95
C TYR A 891 -26.11 17.41 -25.64
N LEU A 892 -26.53 17.01 -24.44
CA LEU A 892 -27.95 17.02 -24.05
C LEU A 892 -28.54 18.43 -24.05
N VAL A 893 -27.80 19.43 -23.57
CA VAL A 893 -28.25 20.83 -23.62
C VAL A 893 -28.56 21.26 -25.05
N ARG A 894 -27.69 20.92 -26.02
CA ARG A 894 -27.96 21.21 -27.44
C ARG A 894 -29.12 20.39 -27.98
N LYS A 895 -29.08 19.07 -27.80
CA LYS A 895 -30.04 18.11 -28.38
C LYS A 895 -31.46 18.38 -27.91
N LEU A 896 -31.63 18.66 -26.62
CA LEU A 896 -32.92 18.87 -25.99
C LEU A 896 -33.33 20.36 -25.94
N GLY A 897 -32.45 21.26 -26.38
CA GLY A 897 -32.67 22.70 -26.27
C GLY A 897 -32.76 23.20 -24.82
N TYR A 898 -32.04 22.56 -23.89
CA TYR A 898 -32.12 22.78 -22.44
C TYR A 898 -31.33 24.02 -21.96
N TRP A 899 -31.46 25.13 -22.67
CA TRP A 899 -30.84 26.43 -22.37
C TRP A 899 -31.61 27.16 -21.26
N THR A 900 -31.67 26.56 -20.07
CA THR A 900 -32.51 27.03 -18.96
C THR A 900 -31.71 27.75 -17.88
N ASP A 901 -32.38 28.64 -17.14
CA ASP A 901 -31.79 29.25 -15.94
C ASP A 901 -31.48 28.21 -14.86
N ALA A 902 -32.25 27.12 -14.79
CA ALA A 902 -32.00 26.01 -13.86
C ALA A 902 -30.61 25.38 -14.11
N GLU A 903 -30.25 25.16 -15.37
CA GLU A 903 -28.93 24.62 -15.73
C GLU A 903 -27.80 25.61 -15.41
N ARG A 904 -28.01 26.92 -15.62
CA ARG A 904 -27.06 27.94 -15.19
C ARG A 904 -26.88 27.94 -13.66
N ILE A 905 -27.97 27.88 -12.90
CA ILE A 905 -27.95 27.84 -11.42
C ILE A 905 -27.23 26.59 -10.92
N ALA A 906 -27.45 25.44 -11.54
CA ALA A 906 -26.75 24.20 -11.19
C ALA A 906 -25.22 24.34 -11.37
N VAL A 907 -24.79 24.96 -12.46
CA VAL A 907 -23.37 25.20 -12.75
C VAL A 907 -22.76 26.22 -11.80
N GLU A 908 -23.51 27.25 -11.43
CA GLU A 908 -23.11 28.19 -10.37
C GLU A 908 -22.96 27.49 -9.02
N ALA A 909 -23.76 26.47 -8.72
CA ALA A 909 -23.60 25.68 -7.50
C ALA A 909 -22.27 24.92 -7.50
N PHE A 910 -21.88 24.31 -8.64
CA PHE A 910 -20.57 23.66 -8.78
C PHE A 910 -19.41 24.65 -8.63
N ILE A 911 -19.49 25.84 -9.24
CA ILE A 911 -18.47 26.89 -9.08
C ILE A 911 -18.44 27.42 -7.64
N ARG A 912 -19.59 27.52 -6.96
CA ARG A 912 -19.66 27.96 -5.56
C ARG A 912 -19.02 26.94 -4.63
N GLN A 913 -19.20 25.65 -4.90
CA GLN A 913 -18.61 24.56 -4.14
C GLN A 913 -17.09 24.47 -4.36
N ASP A 914 -16.64 24.54 -5.62
CA ASP A 914 -15.23 24.63 -5.99
C ASP A 914 -15.02 25.70 -7.07
N VAL A 915 -14.59 26.88 -6.65
CA VAL A 915 -14.30 27.99 -7.57
C VAL A 915 -13.17 27.67 -8.54
N ARG A 916 -12.33 26.66 -8.25
CA ARG A 916 -11.24 26.20 -9.13
C ARG A 916 -11.71 25.15 -10.14
N ASN A 917 -12.98 24.72 -10.12
CA ASN A 917 -13.51 23.74 -11.05
C ASN A 917 -13.61 24.30 -12.48
N ASN A 918 -12.52 24.15 -13.24
CA ASN A 918 -12.44 24.62 -14.62
C ASN A 918 -13.48 23.98 -15.55
N SER A 919 -13.92 22.75 -15.28
CA SER A 919 -14.97 22.09 -16.08
C SER A 919 -16.30 22.82 -15.94
N ALA A 920 -16.65 23.26 -14.73
CA ALA A 920 -17.85 24.07 -14.48
C ALA A 920 -17.73 25.47 -15.12
N TRP A 921 -16.56 26.11 -15.08
CA TRP A 921 -16.31 27.37 -15.79
C TRP A 921 -16.42 27.23 -17.31
N SER A 922 -15.87 26.16 -17.87
CA SER A 922 -15.97 25.84 -19.30
C SER A 922 -17.42 25.59 -19.70
N HIS A 923 -18.19 24.86 -18.88
CA HIS A 923 -19.59 24.60 -19.15
C HIS A 923 -20.46 25.86 -18.98
N ARG A 924 -20.13 26.74 -18.03
CA ARG A 924 -20.77 28.06 -17.94
C ARG A 924 -20.55 28.88 -19.21
N PHE A 925 -19.31 28.91 -19.73
CA PHE A 925 -18.98 29.61 -20.96
C PHE A 925 -19.80 29.07 -22.13
N PHE A 926 -19.84 27.74 -22.25
CA PHE A 926 -20.69 27.05 -23.21
C PHE A 926 -22.17 27.47 -23.11
N LEU A 927 -22.78 27.37 -21.92
CA LEU A 927 -24.19 27.68 -21.71
C LEU A 927 -24.55 29.13 -22.07
N VAL A 928 -23.70 30.08 -21.71
CA VAL A 928 -23.97 31.49 -21.96
C VAL A 928 -23.72 31.87 -23.42
N PHE A 929 -22.61 31.41 -24.00
CA PHE A 929 -22.16 31.88 -25.32
C PHE A 929 -22.41 30.89 -26.46
N SER A 930 -23.18 29.84 -26.23
CA SER A 930 -23.63 28.91 -27.29
C SER A 930 -25.16 28.77 -27.38
N ASP A 931 -25.92 29.53 -26.58
CA ASP A 931 -27.39 29.58 -26.70
C ASP A 931 -27.78 30.23 -28.05
N PRO A 932 -28.48 29.51 -28.95
CA PRO A 932 -28.89 30.02 -30.27
C PRO A 932 -29.73 31.30 -30.22
N LYS A 933 -30.39 31.62 -29.09
CA LYS A 933 -31.15 32.87 -28.92
C LYS A 933 -30.24 34.10 -28.90
N GLN A 934 -29.03 33.97 -28.38
CA GLN A 934 -28.12 35.09 -28.09
C GLN A 934 -26.69 34.92 -28.65
N SER A 935 -26.41 33.85 -29.38
CA SER A 935 -25.13 33.64 -30.08
C SER A 935 -25.31 33.18 -31.53
N THR A 936 -24.30 33.43 -32.36
CA THR A 936 -24.15 32.91 -33.72
C THR A 936 -23.40 31.58 -33.78
N ASN A 937 -23.00 30.99 -32.64
CA ASN A 937 -22.36 29.68 -32.60
C ASN A 937 -23.38 28.58 -32.96
N VAL A 938 -23.57 28.35 -34.26
CA VAL A 938 -24.39 27.26 -34.79
C VAL A 938 -23.51 26.03 -34.90
N ALA A 939 -23.96 24.90 -34.35
CA ALA A 939 -23.32 23.61 -34.60
C ALA A 939 -23.22 23.43 -36.13
N SER A 940 -22.03 23.05 -36.62
CA SER A 940 -21.82 22.69 -38.02
C SER A 940 -22.93 21.73 -38.46
N ASN A 941 -23.66 22.12 -39.51
CA ASN A 941 -24.69 21.41 -40.27
C ASN A 941 -25.13 20.02 -39.75
N GLU A 942 -26.45 19.78 -39.70
CA GLU A 942 -27.14 18.50 -39.40
C GLU A 942 -26.60 17.24 -40.12
N ALA A 943 -25.68 17.37 -41.07
CA ALA A 943 -25.05 16.28 -41.81
C ALA A 943 -23.90 15.56 -41.07
N ASP A 944 -23.25 16.17 -40.06
CA ASP A 944 -22.04 15.63 -39.40
C ASP A 944 -22.25 15.09 -37.96
N THR A 945 -23.49 15.03 -37.46
CA THR A 945 -23.87 14.62 -36.09
C THR A 945 -23.87 13.10 -35.84
N LYS A 946 -22.92 12.36 -36.42
CA LYS A 946 -22.85 10.89 -36.25
C LYS A 946 -22.08 10.43 -35.01
N THR A 947 -21.33 11.33 -34.36
CA THR A 947 -20.55 11.03 -33.15
C THR A 947 -20.84 12.03 -32.03
N LEU A 948 -20.55 11.63 -30.79
CA LEU A 948 -20.72 12.49 -29.62
C LEU A 948 -19.83 13.74 -29.74
N GLU A 949 -18.58 13.57 -30.17
CA GLU A 949 -17.61 14.66 -30.34
C GLU A 949 -18.07 15.69 -31.38
N ALA A 950 -18.57 15.23 -32.54
CA ALA A 950 -19.10 16.11 -33.57
C ALA A 950 -20.39 16.83 -33.11
N SER A 951 -21.20 16.17 -32.26
CA SER A 951 -22.44 16.73 -31.72
C SER A 951 -22.20 17.76 -30.60
N VAL A 952 -21.06 17.68 -29.92
CA VAL A 952 -20.62 18.67 -28.93
C VAL A 952 -20.04 19.92 -29.60
N GLY A 953 -19.52 19.84 -30.83
CA GLY A 953 -19.02 21.01 -31.59
C GLY A 953 -17.86 21.77 -30.91
N GLU A 954 -17.28 22.74 -31.61
CA GLU A 954 -16.20 23.56 -31.06
C GLU A 954 -16.72 24.75 -30.26
N LEU A 955 -16.06 25.05 -29.14
CA LEU A 955 -16.30 26.29 -28.40
C LEU A 955 -15.65 27.44 -29.16
N ASN A 956 -16.47 28.23 -29.85
CA ASN A 956 -15.97 29.39 -30.56
C ASN A 956 -15.77 30.58 -29.60
N ILE A 957 -14.51 30.95 -29.35
CA ILE A 957 -14.11 32.08 -28.50
C ILE A 957 -14.05 33.40 -29.30
N SER A 958 -14.12 33.35 -30.64
CA SER A 958 -14.07 34.54 -31.49
C SER A 958 -15.22 35.49 -31.20
N HIS A 959 -14.98 36.78 -31.41
CA HIS A 959 -15.97 37.84 -31.26
C HIS A 959 -17.30 37.48 -31.94
N ASP A 960 -18.40 37.64 -31.21
CA ASP A 960 -19.75 37.39 -31.69
C ASP A 960 -20.64 38.61 -31.40
N PRO A 961 -20.97 39.44 -32.41
CA PRO A 961 -21.74 40.66 -32.22
C PRO A 961 -23.20 40.41 -31.80
N LYS A 962 -23.69 39.16 -31.87
CA LYS A 962 -25.05 38.80 -31.45
C LYS A 962 -25.20 38.71 -29.93
N VAL A 963 -24.09 38.61 -29.19
CA VAL A 963 -24.10 38.50 -27.73
C VAL A 963 -24.51 39.85 -27.10
N PRO A 964 -25.60 39.92 -26.32
CA PRO A 964 -26.07 41.19 -25.74
C PRO A 964 -25.07 41.79 -24.73
N ALA A 965 -24.92 43.12 -24.75
CA ALA A 965 -24.05 43.84 -23.82
C ALA A 965 -24.38 43.55 -22.34
N VAL A 966 -25.68 43.46 -21.99
CA VAL A 966 -26.14 43.14 -20.63
C VAL A 966 -25.65 41.76 -20.16
N VAL A 967 -25.55 40.79 -21.07
CA VAL A 967 -25.02 39.45 -20.75
C VAL A 967 -23.52 39.53 -20.51
N LEU A 968 -22.78 40.28 -21.33
CA LEU A 968 -21.35 40.51 -21.14
C LEU A 968 -21.06 41.21 -19.80
N ASP A 969 -21.81 42.26 -19.46
CA ASP A 969 -21.65 42.99 -18.20
C ASP A 969 -21.89 42.07 -16.98
N ARG A 970 -22.94 41.24 -17.05
CA ARG A 970 -23.23 40.24 -16.01
C ARG A 970 -22.08 39.24 -15.86
N GLU A 971 -21.57 38.69 -16.95
CA GLU A 971 -20.52 37.67 -16.90
C GLU A 971 -19.16 38.23 -16.47
N ILE A 972 -18.82 39.46 -16.87
CA ILE A 972 -17.63 40.17 -16.37
C ILE A 972 -17.76 40.39 -14.87
N GLY A 973 -18.90 40.93 -14.40
CA GLY A 973 -19.13 41.15 -12.98
C GLY A 973 -19.06 39.86 -12.16
N TYR A 974 -19.63 38.76 -12.67
CA TYR A 974 -19.56 37.45 -12.02
C TYR A 974 -18.11 36.93 -11.94
N ALA A 975 -17.33 37.06 -13.01
CA ALA A 975 -15.92 36.65 -13.02
C ALA A 975 -15.09 37.48 -12.04
N GLN A 976 -15.27 38.79 -12.02
CA GLN A 976 -14.63 39.69 -11.06
C GLN A 976 -14.96 39.32 -9.61
N GLU A 977 -16.24 39.04 -9.32
CA GLU A 977 -16.66 38.60 -7.99
C GLU A 977 -15.94 37.31 -7.54
N GLN A 978 -15.81 36.32 -8.44
CA GLN A 978 -15.11 35.06 -8.09
C GLN A 978 -13.58 35.23 -8.03
N ILE A 979 -13.00 36.10 -8.86
CA ILE A 979 -11.57 36.46 -8.76
C ILE A 979 -11.28 37.10 -7.40
N THR A 980 -12.11 38.04 -6.94
CA THR A 980 -11.92 38.68 -5.62
C THR A 980 -11.91 37.67 -4.47
N LYS A 981 -12.70 36.59 -4.57
CA LYS A 981 -12.71 35.51 -3.56
C LYS A 981 -11.46 34.63 -3.62
N ALA A 982 -10.91 34.40 -4.81
CA ALA A 982 -9.72 33.56 -5.01
C ALA A 982 -8.78 34.16 -6.08
N PRO A 983 -7.98 35.20 -5.74
CA PRO A 983 -7.23 35.97 -6.73
C PRO A 983 -6.19 35.17 -7.52
N GLN A 984 -5.59 34.14 -6.91
CA GLN A 984 -4.59 33.27 -7.53
C GLN A 984 -5.22 32.06 -8.27
N ASN A 985 -6.54 32.02 -8.44
CA ASN A 985 -7.22 30.97 -9.20
C ASN A 985 -7.28 31.30 -10.69
N GLU A 986 -6.62 30.52 -11.53
CA GLU A 986 -6.53 30.74 -12.98
C GLU A 986 -7.88 30.64 -13.72
N SER A 987 -8.79 29.76 -13.29
CA SER A 987 -10.05 29.48 -13.99
C SER A 987 -10.93 30.72 -14.25
N PRO A 988 -11.28 31.56 -13.26
CA PRO A 988 -12.07 32.76 -13.50
C PRO A 988 -11.30 33.85 -14.27
N TRP A 989 -9.97 33.91 -14.21
CA TRP A 989 -9.16 34.80 -15.06
C TRP A 989 -9.24 34.39 -16.54
N ASN A 990 -9.12 33.10 -16.82
CA ASN A 990 -9.29 32.55 -18.17
C ASN A 990 -10.71 32.78 -18.68
N TYR A 991 -11.71 32.57 -17.82
CA TYR A 991 -13.11 32.87 -18.15
C TYR A 991 -13.30 34.35 -18.51
N LEU A 992 -12.78 35.27 -17.70
CA LEU A 992 -12.84 36.72 -17.95
C LEU A 992 -12.22 37.09 -19.30
N ARG A 993 -11.02 36.58 -19.61
CA ARG A 993 -10.38 36.79 -20.93
C ARG A 993 -11.26 36.27 -22.07
N GLY A 994 -11.87 35.10 -21.90
CA GLY A 994 -12.81 34.52 -22.86
C GLY A 994 -14.04 35.40 -23.08
N VAL A 995 -14.67 35.90 -22.01
CA VAL A 995 -15.85 36.78 -22.08
C VAL A 995 -15.52 38.08 -22.82
N LEU A 996 -14.39 38.71 -22.52
CA LEU A 996 -13.94 39.95 -23.18
C LEU A 996 -13.69 39.72 -24.68
N THR A 997 -12.99 38.64 -25.03
CA THR A 997 -12.72 38.27 -26.42
C THR A 997 -14.02 38.01 -27.18
N LYS A 998 -14.95 37.25 -26.58
CA LYS A 998 -16.26 36.95 -27.16
C LYS A 998 -17.09 38.21 -27.38
N GLY A 999 -17.06 39.14 -26.42
CA GLY A 999 -17.74 40.43 -26.48
C GLY A 999 -17.03 41.50 -27.31
N GLY A 1000 -15.82 41.24 -27.83
CA GLY A 1000 -15.02 42.24 -28.54
C GLY A 1000 -14.61 43.43 -27.66
N ARG A 1001 -14.49 43.23 -26.34
CA ARG A 1001 -14.09 44.26 -25.37
C ARG A 1001 -12.58 44.20 -25.14
N SER A 1002 -11.93 45.37 -25.09
CA SER A 1002 -10.49 45.46 -24.81
C SER A 1002 -10.17 45.02 -23.39
N LEU A 1003 -9.05 44.31 -23.23
CA LEU A 1003 -8.55 43.88 -21.94
C LEU A 1003 -8.11 45.06 -21.07
N ALA A 1004 -7.77 46.22 -21.69
CA ALA A 1004 -7.46 47.47 -20.99
C ALA A 1004 -8.57 47.94 -20.04
N THR A 1005 -9.83 47.56 -20.30
CA THR A 1005 -10.95 47.84 -19.38
C THR A 1005 -10.79 47.19 -18.01
N MET A 1006 -9.93 46.17 -17.87
CA MET A 1006 -9.67 45.45 -16.62
C MET A 1006 -8.47 45.99 -15.83
N GLU A 1007 -7.83 47.08 -16.28
CA GLU A 1007 -6.63 47.63 -15.63
C GLU A 1007 -6.87 47.95 -14.15
N GLU A 1008 -7.89 48.77 -13.85
CA GLU A 1008 -8.22 49.19 -12.48
C GLU A 1008 -8.52 47.99 -11.58
N PHE A 1009 -9.20 46.98 -12.12
CA PHE A 1009 -9.52 45.76 -11.38
C PHE A 1009 -8.27 44.91 -11.10
N ALA A 1010 -7.42 44.68 -12.11
CA ALA A 1010 -6.20 43.88 -11.96
C ALA A 1010 -5.19 44.54 -11.00
N LEU A 1011 -5.12 45.87 -10.95
CA LEU A 1011 -4.29 46.62 -10.01
C LEU A 1011 -4.66 46.41 -8.54
N GLN A 1012 -5.87 45.93 -8.22
CA GLN A 1012 -6.25 45.61 -6.84
C GLN A 1012 -5.44 44.45 -6.24
N PHE A 1013 -4.80 43.64 -7.09
CA PHE A 1013 -4.08 42.43 -6.68
C PHE A 1013 -2.55 42.58 -6.75
N VAL A 1014 -2.05 43.73 -7.19
CA VAL A 1014 -0.62 43.99 -7.33
C VAL A 1014 -0.27 45.42 -6.91
N ALA A 1015 0.80 45.59 -6.14
CA ALA A 1015 1.31 46.91 -5.76
C ALA A 1015 2.85 46.92 -5.70
N ASN A 1016 3.42 48.10 -5.91
CA ASN A 1016 4.87 48.40 -5.80
C ASN A 1016 5.77 47.58 -6.75
N ILE A 1017 5.23 47.03 -7.85
CA ILE A 1017 6.01 46.23 -8.81
C ILE A 1017 7.09 47.10 -9.47
N GLY A 1018 8.36 46.74 -9.26
CA GLY A 1018 9.48 47.50 -9.81
C GLY A 1018 9.73 48.87 -9.16
N SER A 1019 9.20 49.12 -7.95
CA SER A 1019 9.48 50.35 -7.19
C SER A 1019 10.98 50.49 -6.89
N THR A 1020 11.49 51.72 -6.99
CA THR A 1020 12.86 52.08 -6.59
C THR A 1020 12.97 52.45 -5.10
N ASP A 1021 11.84 52.54 -4.40
CA ASP A 1021 11.81 52.79 -2.97
C ASP A 1021 12.15 51.49 -2.21
N SER A 1022 13.33 51.46 -1.58
CA SER A 1022 13.84 50.30 -0.86
C SER A 1022 12.98 49.91 0.36
N GLU A 1023 12.10 50.79 0.83
CA GLU A 1023 11.19 50.52 1.95
C GLU A 1023 9.82 49.97 1.49
N ALA A 1024 9.47 50.07 0.20
CA ALA A 1024 8.19 49.61 -0.33
C ALA A 1024 8.28 48.17 -0.87
N ALA A 1025 7.83 47.20 -0.08
CA ALA A 1025 7.79 45.80 -0.51
C ALA A 1025 6.79 45.59 -1.66
N GLU A 1026 7.16 44.74 -2.64
CA GLU A 1026 6.25 44.26 -3.69
C GLU A 1026 5.13 43.43 -3.07
N VAL A 1027 3.88 43.77 -3.38
CA VAL A 1027 2.70 43.02 -2.95
C VAL A 1027 2.07 42.40 -4.18
N VAL A 1028 2.05 41.06 -4.25
CA VAL A 1028 1.40 40.31 -5.32
C VAL A 1028 0.51 39.25 -4.69
N THR A 1029 -0.80 39.39 -4.86
CA THR A 1029 -1.79 38.37 -4.46
C THR A 1029 -2.27 37.54 -5.65
N SER A 1030 -1.99 37.99 -6.88
CA SER A 1030 -2.31 37.26 -8.11
C SER A 1030 -1.24 37.45 -9.20
N THR A 1031 -0.56 36.38 -9.58
CA THR A 1031 0.35 36.37 -10.75
C THR A 1031 -0.42 36.39 -12.06
N HIS A 1032 -1.67 35.93 -12.07
CA HIS A 1032 -2.57 36.07 -13.22
C HIS A 1032 -2.98 37.52 -13.46
N ALA A 1033 -3.16 38.32 -12.40
CA ALA A 1033 -3.37 39.77 -12.53
C ALA A 1033 -2.15 40.45 -13.16
N MET A 1034 -0.93 40.03 -12.80
CA MET A 1034 0.30 40.52 -13.46
C MET A 1034 0.30 40.21 -14.97
N ASP A 1035 -0.06 39.00 -15.38
CA ASP A 1035 -0.16 38.63 -16.80
C ASP A 1035 -1.27 39.39 -17.56
N VAL A 1036 -2.39 39.69 -16.89
CA VAL A 1036 -3.41 40.59 -17.45
C VAL A 1036 -2.82 41.99 -17.66
N LEU A 1037 -2.13 42.54 -16.67
CA LEU A 1037 -1.53 43.87 -16.74
C LEU A 1037 -0.43 43.97 -17.80
N VAL A 1038 0.39 42.93 -17.98
CA VAL A 1038 1.35 42.86 -19.10
C VAL A 1038 0.62 43.01 -20.43
N SER A 1039 -0.50 42.33 -20.59
CA SER A 1039 -1.30 42.39 -21.83
C SER A 1039 -1.96 43.76 -22.00
N VAL A 1040 -2.45 44.37 -20.90
CA VAL A 1040 -2.99 45.75 -20.90
C VAL A 1040 -1.93 46.76 -21.31
N TYR A 1041 -0.74 46.73 -20.70
CA TYR A 1041 0.34 47.66 -21.01
C TYR A 1041 0.88 47.49 -22.43
N ALA A 1042 0.87 46.26 -22.95
CA ALA A 1042 1.15 46.01 -24.36
C ALA A 1042 0.08 46.64 -25.29
N GLU A 1043 -1.22 46.52 -24.96
CA GLU A 1043 -2.32 47.12 -25.71
C GLU A 1043 -2.29 48.66 -25.68
N THR A 1044 -1.95 49.27 -24.53
CA THR A 1044 -1.92 50.72 -24.34
C THR A 1044 -0.59 51.37 -24.77
N GLY A 1045 0.43 50.57 -25.08
CA GLY A 1045 1.73 51.03 -25.57
C GLY A 1045 2.78 51.32 -24.49
N ASP A 1046 2.51 51.04 -23.21
CA ASP A 1046 3.48 51.17 -22.11
C ASP A 1046 4.42 49.96 -22.03
N LYS A 1047 5.27 49.82 -23.06
CA LYS A 1047 6.20 48.69 -23.19
C LYS A 1047 7.16 48.58 -21.99
N ALA A 1048 7.62 49.71 -21.46
CA ALA A 1048 8.57 49.73 -20.34
C ALA A 1048 7.96 49.09 -19.08
N LYS A 1049 6.70 49.42 -18.78
CA LYS A 1049 6.00 48.82 -17.63
C LYS A 1049 5.67 47.35 -17.86
N ALA A 1050 5.30 46.96 -19.08
CA ALA A 1050 5.10 45.56 -19.45
C ALA A 1050 6.37 44.71 -19.26
N GLU A 1051 7.54 45.24 -19.65
CA GLU A 1051 8.84 44.57 -19.46
C GLU A 1051 9.18 44.35 -17.98
N VAL A 1052 8.95 45.35 -17.13
CA VAL A 1052 9.18 45.24 -15.69
C VAL A 1052 8.35 44.10 -15.07
N PHE A 1053 7.07 44.00 -15.45
CA PHE A 1053 6.21 42.92 -14.97
C PHE A 1053 6.66 41.55 -15.50
N LEU A 1054 7.08 41.45 -16.76
CA LEU A 1054 7.58 40.20 -17.35
C LEU A 1054 8.89 39.72 -16.70
N ASP A 1055 9.80 40.63 -16.38
CA ASP A 1055 11.02 40.29 -15.65
C ASP A 1055 10.69 39.81 -14.24
N ARG A 1056 9.77 40.48 -13.55
CA ARG A 1056 9.33 40.07 -12.21
C ARG A 1056 8.59 38.73 -12.19
N LEU A 1057 7.80 38.43 -13.22
CA LEU A 1057 7.21 37.10 -13.43
C LEU A 1057 8.30 36.04 -13.67
N SER A 1058 9.26 36.31 -14.56
CA SER A 1058 10.38 35.39 -14.86
C SER A 1058 11.26 35.09 -13.63
N ASP A 1059 11.61 36.11 -12.86
CA ASP A 1059 12.72 36.01 -11.92
C ASP A 1059 12.27 35.73 -10.49
N LYS A 1060 11.01 36.03 -10.15
CA LYS A 1060 10.52 35.94 -8.76
C LYS A 1060 9.17 35.28 -8.62
N TRP A 1061 8.15 35.77 -9.35
CA TRP A 1061 6.76 35.43 -9.03
C TRP A 1061 6.22 34.22 -9.79
N ASP A 1062 6.84 33.83 -10.91
CA ASP A 1062 6.45 32.67 -11.70
C ASP A 1062 7.64 32.05 -12.48
N PRO A 1063 8.70 31.61 -11.77
CA PRO A 1063 9.95 31.15 -12.38
C PRO A 1063 9.79 29.86 -13.18
N ILE A 1064 8.77 29.05 -12.90
CA ILE A 1064 8.46 27.83 -13.66
C ILE A 1064 8.14 28.14 -15.14
N ARG A 1065 7.56 29.33 -15.42
CA ARG A 1065 7.28 29.84 -16.77
C ARG A 1065 8.30 30.88 -17.25
N ALA A 1066 9.47 30.98 -16.63
CA ALA A 1066 10.49 31.98 -17.00
C ALA A 1066 10.87 31.96 -18.50
N GLY A 1067 10.94 30.78 -19.12
CA GLY A 1067 11.15 30.67 -20.57
C GLY A 1067 10.03 31.32 -21.40
N TYR A 1068 8.78 31.13 -20.98
CA TYR A 1068 7.61 31.74 -21.61
C TYR A 1068 7.58 33.27 -21.40
N TRP A 1069 7.88 33.76 -20.20
CA TRP A 1069 7.90 35.21 -19.92
C TRP A 1069 9.00 35.94 -20.68
N ARG A 1070 10.20 35.34 -20.79
CA ARG A 1070 11.28 35.88 -21.64
C ARG A 1070 10.89 35.88 -23.12
N TYR A 1071 10.21 34.84 -23.60
CA TYR A 1071 9.67 34.81 -24.95
C TYR A 1071 8.62 35.92 -25.17
N ARG A 1072 7.66 36.08 -24.24
CA ARG A 1072 6.66 37.16 -24.27
C ARG A 1072 7.32 38.54 -24.28
N LYS A 1073 8.40 38.72 -23.54
CA LYS A 1073 9.19 39.97 -23.53
C LYS A 1073 9.81 40.25 -24.90
N GLN A 1074 10.31 39.24 -25.60
CA GLN A 1074 10.81 39.39 -26.98
C GLN A 1074 9.71 39.81 -27.96
N GLN A 1075 8.45 39.43 -27.72
CA GLN A 1075 7.30 39.82 -28.57
C GLN A 1075 6.83 41.26 -28.34
N LEU A 1076 7.31 41.95 -27.29
CA LEU A 1076 7.01 43.38 -27.07
C LEU A 1076 7.84 44.30 -27.98
N VAL A 1077 8.94 43.81 -28.57
CA VAL A 1077 9.78 44.54 -29.52
C VAL A 1077 9.04 44.70 -30.83
#